data_AF-N8WSL6-F1
#
_entry.id   AF-N8WSL6-F1
#
_cell.length_a   1.000
_cell.length_b   1.000
_cell.length_c   1.000
_cell.angle_alpha   90.00
_cell.angle_beta   90.00
_cell.angle_gamma   90.00
#
_symmetry.space_group_name_H-M   'P 1'
#
loop_
_entity.id
_entity.type
_entity.pdbx_description
1 polymer ?
#
loop_
_entity_poly.entity_id
_entity_poly.type
_entity_poly.pdbx_seq_one_letter_code
_entity_poly.pdbx_strand_id
1 'polypeptide(L)'
;MKSWLNRLKHATYNTTLMYNLRMLIAFAGTAFVPYFMGQQLMTIPLTLGVVAAGLSDIDDRFSVRILNLFYTYLGFFITAVAVYLLFPYPLLFASALIVSCIVLILLGSLGRRYATISYGCLVISVYSMLGVELFDGWYQQASLLLIGAVWYGFLSTLSFLLFPARRAQDNLAKCYASLGDFLYAKSNLFDVDMTAKSYQQSMIELSLENGKLISIFNEMKTVLLTRLKGDRGQKDTRRSLQYYFVAQDIHERADSAHIDYQKLAKIFEHSDVLFRFQRILSIQGKACKDLSESIQQRKTYKHNKRFKHAFENLRLSLEKLRTEQQYDQVWINALFALFQNLKSIDAQLRNLETERNIKFDRAKHIENQLKDDDLKGWEDIKIRVKQHLTPESVLFRHAIRLSIVLLISYIFVQLTDIQYGYWILLTALFVSQPNFNATKRRLRLRIVGTLAGILLGYAILYFIPSVEGQLLLLILSGILFFELRSKQYAQATAFITILALINFNLDGMGFAAAIPRMIDTLIGCAIAWFGVSFIFPDWKFRRLPRSISRSLQAECDYLSEVIEQYKSGRNNGLTYRVVRRAAHNTDTEVASLISTLATEPDFDPVQKSQAFEFLCLNHTFISYIAALGAHREKIQDQDVLDLLDQALENIRGALLYDEVPDLSTQNMIQNIRQRLSQQQEEDQKPLIILQQLSLMFSILKQLSQLKQSLSHERDEQATELASL
;
A
#
# COMPACT_ATOMS: atom_id res chain seq x y z
N MET A 1 23.24 4.97 36.77
CA MET A 1 22.18 5.91 36.35
C MET A 1 22.05 6.12 34.82
N LYS A 2 23.13 6.22 34.02
CA LYS A 2 23.02 6.51 32.55
C LYS A 2 22.52 5.33 31.68
N SER A 3 22.76 4.07 32.06
CA SER A 3 22.35 2.91 31.22
C SER A 3 20.84 2.67 31.23
N TRP A 4 20.17 2.83 32.39
CA TRP A 4 18.72 2.70 32.50
C TRP A 4 18.00 3.83 31.75
N LEU A 5 18.47 5.08 31.84
CA LEU A 5 17.97 6.20 31.06
C LEU A 5 18.14 6.00 29.55
N ASN A 6 19.28 5.45 29.10
CA ASN A 6 19.45 5.09 27.69
C ASN A 6 18.57 3.91 27.26
N ARG A 7 18.37 2.90 28.13
CA ARG A 7 17.42 1.79 27.87
C ARG A 7 15.98 2.27 27.81
N LEU A 8 15.60 3.22 28.68
CA LEU A 8 14.28 3.82 28.70
C LEU A 8 14.08 4.72 27.48
N LYS A 9 15.11 5.47 27.07
CA LYS A 9 15.13 6.22 25.80
C LYS A 9 15.00 5.28 24.59
N HIS A 10 15.69 4.14 24.59
CA HIS A 10 15.58 3.10 23.56
C HIS A 10 14.21 2.40 23.56
N ALA A 11 13.62 2.12 24.72
CA ALA A 11 12.27 1.60 24.85
C ALA A 11 11.24 2.63 24.33
N THR A 12 11.44 3.91 24.62
CA THR A 12 10.68 5.01 24.03
C THR A 12 11.01 5.24 22.56
N TYR A 13 11.93 4.51 21.92
CA TYR A 13 12.13 4.52 20.45
C TYR A 13 11.40 3.37 19.74
N ASN A 14 10.94 2.33 20.45
CA ASN A 14 10.06 1.32 19.86
C ASN A 14 8.60 1.79 19.76
N THR A 15 8.10 2.09 18.56
CA THR A 15 6.75 2.67 18.35
C THR A 15 5.66 1.71 18.77
N THR A 16 5.88 0.40 18.58
CA THR A 16 4.99 -0.66 19.06
C THR A 16 4.84 -0.60 20.57
N LEU A 17 5.93 -0.38 21.32
CA LEU A 17 5.90 -0.30 22.78
C LEU A 17 5.06 0.89 23.25
N MET A 18 5.22 2.07 22.66
CA MET A 18 4.41 3.24 23.02
C MET A 18 2.93 3.07 22.68
N TYR A 19 2.65 2.45 21.54
CA TYR A 19 1.28 2.13 21.15
C TYR A 19 0.65 1.13 22.13
N ASN A 20 1.38 0.09 22.52
CA ASN A 20 0.92 -0.90 23.49
C ASN A 20 0.75 -0.28 24.89
N LEU A 21 1.64 0.61 25.32
CA LEU A 21 1.49 1.35 26.58
C LEU A 21 0.24 2.22 26.58
N ARG A 22 -0.04 2.90 25.45
CA ARG A 22 -1.28 3.68 25.30
C ARG A 22 -2.52 2.78 25.40
N MET A 23 -2.51 1.62 24.73
CA MET A 23 -3.61 0.67 24.82
C MET A 23 -3.78 0.11 26.23
N LEU A 24 -2.68 -0.15 26.94
CA LEU A 24 -2.70 -0.55 28.34
C LEU A 24 -3.41 0.49 29.20
N ILE A 25 -3.04 1.77 29.10
CA ILE A 25 -3.69 2.86 29.86
C ILE A 25 -5.15 3.01 29.45
N ALA A 26 -5.46 2.89 28.15
CA ALA A 26 -6.83 3.00 27.64
C ALA A 26 -7.74 1.93 28.24
N PHE A 27 -7.37 0.65 28.10
CA PHE A 27 -8.15 -0.47 28.61
C PHE A 27 -8.15 -0.55 30.14
N ALA A 28 -7.03 -0.22 30.80
CA ALA A 28 -6.98 -0.17 32.26
C ALA A 28 -7.94 0.87 32.83
N GLY A 29 -8.03 2.05 32.20
CA GLY A 29 -8.99 3.08 32.57
C GLY A 29 -10.43 2.60 32.42
N THR A 30 -10.78 1.94 31.31
CA THR A 30 -12.15 1.44 31.11
C THR A 30 -12.49 0.21 31.96
N ALA A 31 -11.51 -0.57 32.38
CA ALA A 31 -11.68 -1.77 33.18
C ALA A 31 -11.78 -1.46 34.68
N PHE A 32 -10.81 -0.73 35.23
CA PHE A 32 -10.68 -0.55 36.67
C PHE A 32 -11.44 0.66 37.22
N VAL A 33 -11.69 1.72 36.44
CA VAL A 33 -12.47 2.86 36.93
C VAL A 33 -13.91 2.43 37.29
N PRO A 34 -14.65 1.71 36.43
CA PRO A 34 -15.98 1.23 36.80
C PRO A 34 -15.97 0.23 37.96
N TYR A 35 -14.94 -0.63 38.02
CA TYR A 35 -14.76 -1.59 39.10
C TYR A 35 -14.62 -0.89 40.46
N PHE A 36 -13.78 0.14 40.57
CA PHE A 36 -13.62 0.91 41.82
C PHE A 36 -14.87 1.74 42.17
N MET A 37 -15.71 2.06 41.18
CA MET A 37 -17.01 2.71 41.40
C MET A 37 -18.14 1.74 41.74
N GLY A 38 -17.88 0.42 41.75
CA GLY A 38 -18.89 -0.61 41.96
C GLY A 38 -19.89 -0.76 40.81
N GLN A 39 -19.55 -0.25 39.62
CA GLN A 39 -20.45 -0.16 38.44
C GLN A 39 -19.89 -0.97 37.26
N GLN A 40 -19.71 -2.27 37.48
CA GLN A 40 -18.99 -3.16 36.56
C GLN A 40 -19.58 -3.20 35.14
N LEU A 41 -20.91 -3.09 35.00
CA LEU A 41 -21.62 -3.09 33.71
C LEU A 41 -21.19 -1.93 32.78
N MET A 42 -20.74 -0.79 33.32
CA MET A 42 -20.26 0.33 32.50
C MET A 42 -18.99 -0.02 31.72
N THR A 43 -18.24 -1.05 32.14
CA THR A 43 -17.03 -1.53 31.45
C THR A 43 -17.33 -1.95 30.01
N ILE A 44 -18.49 -2.54 29.75
CA ILE A 44 -18.88 -3.05 28.43
C ILE A 44 -18.93 -1.92 27.39
N PRO A 45 -19.79 -0.89 27.52
CA PRO A 45 -19.82 0.21 26.56
C PRO A 45 -18.52 1.05 26.55
N LEU A 46 -17.86 1.26 27.69
CA LEU A 46 -16.60 2.01 27.73
C LEU A 46 -15.50 1.34 26.89
N THR A 47 -15.32 0.03 27.06
CA THR A 47 -14.30 -0.75 26.32
C THR A 47 -14.63 -0.83 24.82
N LEU A 48 -15.90 -1.02 24.46
CA LEU A 48 -16.35 -1.00 23.06
C LEU A 48 -16.16 0.37 22.40
N GLY A 49 -16.36 1.46 23.16
CA GLY A 49 -16.05 2.82 22.73
C GLY A 49 -14.56 3.03 22.43
N VAL A 50 -13.67 2.54 23.30
CA VAL A 50 -12.21 2.53 23.06
C VAL A 50 -11.85 1.74 21.80
N VAL A 51 -12.46 0.56 21.60
CA VAL A 51 -12.22 -0.27 20.42
C VAL A 51 -12.65 0.45 19.14
N ALA A 52 -13.86 1.02 19.11
CA ALA A 52 -14.37 1.76 17.97
C ALA A 52 -13.50 2.99 17.65
N ALA A 53 -13.13 3.76 18.68
CA ALA A 53 -12.26 4.92 18.52
C ALA A 53 -10.87 4.52 17.99
N GLY A 54 -10.26 3.46 18.53
CA GLY A 54 -8.97 2.94 18.07
C GLY A 54 -9.00 2.37 16.64
N LEU A 55 -10.13 1.83 16.20
CA LEU A 55 -10.34 1.42 14.80
C LEU A 55 -10.50 2.62 13.85
N SER A 56 -11.09 3.71 14.34
CA SER A 56 -11.33 4.94 13.57
C SER A 56 -10.17 5.96 13.62
N ASP A 57 -9.19 5.76 14.50
CA ASP A 57 -8.07 6.70 14.73
C ASP A 57 -7.19 6.88 13.50
N ILE A 58 -6.85 8.14 13.23
CA ILE A 58 -6.05 8.55 12.08
C ILE A 58 -4.94 9.47 12.53
N ASP A 59 -3.86 9.39 11.78
CA ASP A 59 -2.61 10.06 12.08
C ASP A 59 -2.51 11.35 11.27
N ASP A 60 -3.31 12.34 11.67
CA ASP A 60 -3.32 13.67 11.05
C ASP A 60 -2.61 14.73 11.90
N ARG A 61 -2.38 15.91 11.29
CA ARG A 61 -1.85 17.11 11.97
C ARG A 61 -2.73 17.49 13.16
N PHE A 62 -2.15 18.10 14.18
CA PHE A 62 -2.86 18.39 15.45
C PHE A 62 -4.21 19.11 15.25
N SER A 63 -4.26 20.19 14.47
CA SER A 63 -5.51 20.95 14.26
C SER A 63 -6.61 20.13 13.55
N VAL A 64 -6.25 19.36 12.53
CA VAL A 64 -7.21 18.48 11.83
C VAL A 64 -7.54 17.26 12.66
N ARG A 65 -6.60 16.77 13.48
CA ARG A 65 -6.83 15.67 14.41
C ARG A 65 -7.93 16.04 15.41
N ILE A 66 -7.86 17.22 16.02
CA ILE A 66 -8.91 17.69 16.95
C ILE A 66 -10.26 17.79 16.23
N LEU A 67 -10.27 18.35 15.02
CA LEU A 67 -11.50 18.45 14.22
C LEU A 67 -12.06 17.06 13.84
N ASN A 68 -11.21 16.13 13.45
CA ASN A 68 -11.60 14.76 13.12
C ASN A 68 -12.16 14.05 14.36
N LEU A 69 -11.51 14.18 15.52
CA LEU A 69 -12.01 13.63 16.78
C LEU A 69 -13.39 14.19 17.11
N PHE A 70 -13.60 15.51 16.95
CA PHE A 70 -14.91 16.13 17.12
C PHE A 70 -15.97 15.50 16.19
N TYR A 71 -15.69 15.35 14.90
CA TYR A 71 -16.62 14.69 13.97
C TYR A 71 -16.85 13.21 14.30
N THR A 72 -15.83 12.48 14.73
CA THR A 72 -15.97 11.09 15.19
C THR A 72 -16.91 11.01 16.40
N TYR A 73 -16.70 11.87 17.39
CA TYR A 73 -17.51 11.91 18.61
C TYR A 73 -18.96 12.28 18.34
N LEU A 74 -19.18 13.29 17.51
CA LEU A 74 -20.52 13.67 17.07
C LEU A 74 -21.21 12.53 16.31
N GLY A 75 -20.49 11.90 15.37
CA GLY A 75 -21.01 10.76 14.61
C GLY A 75 -21.33 9.55 15.48
N PHE A 76 -20.46 9.22 16.44
CA PHE A 76 -20.68 8.11 17.38
C PHE A 76 -21.90 8.34 18.25
N PHE A 77 -22.05 9.56 18.80
CA PHE A 77 -23.19 9.92 19.63
C PHE A 77 -24.50 9.87 18.84
N ILE A 78 -24.56 10.52 17.67
CA ILE A 78 -25.75 10.51 16.80
C ILE A 78 -26.12 9.08 16.41
N THR A 79 -25.13 8.27 16.03
CA THR A 79 -25.38 6.89 15.60
C THR A 79 -25.90 6.03 16.75
N ALA A 80 -25.32 6.14 17.94
CA ALA A 80 -25.76 5.37 19.11
C ALA A 80 -27.18 5.74 19.55
N VAL A 81 -27.50 7.04 19.59
CA VAL A 81 -28.84 7.53 19.92
C VAL A 81 -29.86 7.12 18.86
N ALA A 82 -29.51 7.23 17.57
CA ALA A 82 -30.39 6.82 16.48
C ALA A 82 -30.72 5.32 16.55
N VAL A 83 -29.74 4.47 16.88
CA VAL A 83 -29.98 3.04 17.08
C VAL A 83 -30.98 2.82 18.20
N TYR A 84 -30.78 3.41 19.38
CA TYR A 84 -31.70 3.26 20.52
C TYR A 84 -33.14 3.70 20.17
N LEU A 85 -33.30 4.86 19.52
CA LEU A 85 -34.63 5.41 19.19
C LEU A 85 -35.37 4.61 18.11
N LEU A 86 -34.64 4.07 17.13
CA LEU A 86 -35.22 3.31 16.03
C LEU A 86 -35.40 1.83 16.35
N PHE A 87 -34.70 1.32 17.37
CA PHE A 87 -34.71 -0.09 17.77
C PHE A 87 -36.13 -0.68 17.96
N PRO A 88 -37.09 0.05 18.58
CA PRO A 88 -38.46 -0.44 18.75
C PRO A 88 -39.26 -0.58 17.45
N TYR A 89 -38.77 -0.04 16.32
CA TYR A 89 -39.46 0.01 15.04
C TYR A 89 -38.69 -0.74 13.95
N PRO A 90 -38.85 -2.08 13.81
CA PRO A 90 -37.96 -2.90 12.97
C PRO A 90 -37.84 -2.48 11.50
N LEU A 91 -38.94 -2.05 10.88
CA LEU A 91 -38.91 -1.58 9.48
C LEU A 91 -38.19 -0.23 9.32
N LEU A 92 -38.40 0.69 10.25
CA LEU A 92 -37.69 1.98 10.26
C LEU A 92 -36.21 1.78 10.57
N PHE A 93 -35.88 0.87 11.49
CA PHE A 93 -34.51 0.49 11.79
C PHE A 93 -33.81 -0.12 10.58
N ALA A 94 -34.44 -1.07 9.90
CA ALA A 94 -33.89 -1.71 8.71
C ALA A 94 -33.60 -0.70 7.59
N SER A 95 -34.55 0.19 7.30
CA SER A 95 -34.37 1.23 6.28
C SER A 95 -33.27 2.23 6.66
N ALA A 96 -33.22 2.67 7.92
CA ALA A 96 -32.17 3.54 8.42
C ALA A 96 -30.78 2.87 8.38
N LEU A 97 -30.69 1.58 8.69
CA LEU A 97 -29.45 0.80 8.62
C LEU A 97 -28.89 0.75 7.19
N ILE A 98 -29.75 0.49 6.19
CA ILE A 98 -29.34 0.48 4.77
C ILE A 98 -28.87 1.87 4.34
N VAL A 99 -29.69 2.90 4.57
CA VAL A 99 -29.40 4.26 4.11
C VAL A 99 -28.13 4.78 4.78
N SER A 100 -27.98 4.60 6.09
CA SER A 100 -26.77 5.00 6.81
C SER A 100 -25.54 4.22 6.35
N CYS A 101 -25.64 2.91 6.08
CA CYS A 101 -24.54 2.12 5.56
C CYS A 101 -24.04 2.63 4.20
N ILE A 102 -24.95 2.88 3.26
CA ILE A 102 -24.61 3.43 1.94
C ILE A 102 -23.93 4.80 2.09
N VAL A 103 -24.54 5.70 2.86
CA VAL A 103 -24.02 7.08 3.05
C VAL A 103 -22.65 7.07 3.73
N LEU A 104 -22.49 6.30 4.82
CA LEU A 104 -21.25 6.22 5.57
C LEU A 104 -20.11 5.63 4.73
N ILE A 105 -20.36 4.57 3.95
CA ILE A 105 -19.32 4.00 3.09
C ILE A 105 -18.95 4.96 1.95
N LEU A 106 -19.94 5.62 1.33
CA LEU A 106 -19.70 6.58 0.25
C LEU A 106 -19.01 7.86 0.72
N LEU A 107 -19.19 8.28 1.97
CA LEU A 107 -18.38 9.34 2.59
C LEU A 107 -16.87 9.06 2.50
N GLY A 108 -16.47 7.78 2.42
CA GLY A 108 -15.09 7.38 2.17
C GLY A 108 -14.51 7.85 0.83
N SER A 109 -15.34 8.21 -0.16
CA SER A 109 -14.88 8.82 -1.43
C SER A 109 -14.22 10.18 -1.23
N LEU A 110 -14.54 10.89 -0.15
CA LEU A 110 -13.95 12.19 0.19
C LEU A 110 -12.52 12.06 0.76
N GLY A 111 -12.04 10.83 0.95
CA GLY A 111 -10.68 10.52 1.36
C GLY A 111 -10.61 9.61 2.58
N ARG A 112 -9.39 9.15 2.87
CA ARG A 112 -9.09 8.20 3.96
C ARG A 112 -9.66 8.63 5.31
N ARG A 113 -9.71 9.94 5.57
CA ARG A 113 -10.22 10.47 6.85
C ARG A 113 -11.69 10.18 7.09
N TYR A 114 -12.52 10.37 6.08
CA TYR A 114 -13.94 10.14 6.19
C TYR A 114 -14.25 8.64 6.21
N ALA A 115 -13.49 7.84 5.45
CA ALA A 115 -13.67 6.40 5.40
C ALA A 115 -13.52 5.74 6.79
N THR A 116 -12.51 6.10 7.58
CA THR A 116 -12.31 5.48 8.91
C THR A 116 -13.27 6.00 9.96
N ILE A 117 -13.66 7.29 9.91
CA ILE A 117 -14.69 7.87 10.79
C ILE A 117 -16.03 7.18 10.54
N SER A 118 -16.44 7.08 9.27
CA SER A 118 -17.64 6.39 8.85
C SER A 118 -17.66 4.92 9.25
N TYR A 119 -16.53 4.22 9.07
CA TYR A 119 -16.40 2.84 9.51
C TYR A 119 -16.55 2.69 11.03
N GLY A 120 -15.98 3.62 11.80
CA GLY A 120 -16.19 3.69 13.24
C GLY A 120 -17.66 3.87 13.62
N CYS A 121 -18.40 4.71 12.89
CA CYS A 121 -19.84 4.91 13.11
C CYS A 121 -20.63 3.61 12.85
N LEU A 122 -20.29 2.86 11.79
CA LEU A 122 -20.89 1.54 11.52
C LEU A 122 -20.58 0.50 12.61
N VAL A 123 -19.39 0.54 13.19
CA VAL A 123 -19.06 -0.33 14.33
C VAL A 123 -19.86 0.07 15.57
N ILE A 124 -19.98 1.38 15.85
CA ILE A 124 -20.79 1.90 16.94
C ILE A 124 -22.26 1.58 16.78
N SER A 125 -22.82 1.60 15.56
CA SER A 125 -24.23 1.24 15.36
C SER A 125 -24.51 -0.18 15.83
N VAL A 126 -23.65 -1.14 15.46
CA VAL A 126 -23.81 -2.54 15.89
C VAL A 126 -23.49 -2.73 17.38
N TYR A 127 -22.49 -2.04 17.93
CA TYR A 127 -22.23 -2.05 19.38
C TYR A 127 -23.36 -1.46 20.20
N SER A 128 -24.06 -0.46 19.66
CA SER A 128 -25.22 0.14 20.31
C SER A 128 -26.36 -0.88 20.39
N MET A 129 -26.59 -1.68 19.34
CA MET A 129 -27.58 -2.76 19.34
C MET A 129 -27.35 -3.78 20.47
N LEU A 130 -26.09 -4.10 20.79
CA LEU A 130 -25.75 -5.07 21.85
C LEU A 130 -26.15 -4.64 23.26
N GLY A 131 -26.37 -3.34 23.49
CA GLY A 131 -26.61 -2.81 24.84
C GLY A 131 -27.88 -1.98 24.99
N VAL A 132 -28.80 -2.04 24.03
CA VAL A 132 -30.08 -1.32 24.09
C VAL A 132 -30.87 -1.70 25.35
N GLU A 133 -30.81 -2.97 25.75
CA GLU A 133 -31.52 -3.50 26.93
C GLU A 133 -30.71 -3.41 28.23
N LEU A 134 -29.43 -3.03 28.17
CA LEU A 134 -28.56 -2.96 29.35
C LEU A 134 -28.80 -1.70 30.20
N PHE A 135 -29.37 -0.64 29.61
CA PHE A 135 -29.54 0.66 30.27
C PHE A 135 -30.90 1.27 29.91
N ASP A 136 -31.65 1.72 30.91
CA ASP A 136 -32.99 2.28 30.72
C ASP A 136 -32.99 3.63 29.99
N GLY A 137 -31.93 4.43 30.18
CA GLY A 137 -31.85 5.78 29.60
C GLY A 137 -31.26 5.80 28.19
N TRP A 138 -31.98 6.41 27.24
CA TRP A 138 -31.57 6.58 25.83
C TRP A 138 -30.15 7.17 25.64
N TYR A 139 -29.71 8.00 26.58
CA TYR A 139 -28.41 8.67 26.53
C TYR A 139 -27.31 7.90 27.25
N GLN A 140 -27.63 6.96 28.15
CA GLN A 140 -26.65 6.37 29.07
C GLN A 140 -25.61 5.53 28.32
N GLN A 141 -26.06 4.57 27.52
CA GLN A 141 -25.17 3.73 26.71
C GLN A 141 -24.39 4.57 25.69
N ALA A 142 -25.06 5.49 24.99
CA ALA A 142 -24.43 6.38 24.01
C ALA A 142 -23.33 7.25 24.65
N SER A 143 -23.58 7.76 25.86
CA SER A 143 -22.61 8.55 26.62
C SER A 143 -21.43 7.71 27.06
N LEU A 144 -21.65 6.47 27.53
CA LEU A 144 -20.55 5.57 27.94
C LEU A 144 -19.66 5.16 26.75
N LEU A 145 -20.25 4.83 25.60
CA LEU A 145 -19.51 4.58 24.36
C LEU A 145 -18.66 5.80 23.98
N LEU A 146 -19.25 7.00 24.08
CA LEU A 146 -18.57 8.26 23.79
C LEU A 146 -17.44 8.56 24.78
N ILE A 147 -17.65 8.35 26.08
CA ILE A 147 -16.63 8.56 27.12
C ILE A 147 -15.42 7.64 26.87
N GLY A 148 -15.65 6.38 26.52
CA GLY A 148 -14.57 5.46 26.12
C GLY A 148 -13.80 5.97 24.90
N ALA A 149 -14.51 6.45 23.89
CA ALA A 149 -13.91 7.02 22.68
C ALA A 149 -13.11 8.31 22.94
N VAL A 150 -13.62 9.19 23.82
CA VAL A 150 -12.97 10.42 24.27
C VAL A 150 -11.72 10.11 25.07
N TRP A 151 -11.77 9.14 25.99
CA TRP A 151 -10.62 8.69 26.77
C TRP A 151 -9.47 8.20 25.87
N TYR A 152 -9.80 7.34 24.92
CA TYR A 152 -8.81 6.88 23.93
C TYR A 152 -8.25 8.04 23.10
N GLY A 153 -9.11 8.94 22.61
CA GLY A 153 -8.66 10.07 21.78
C GLY A 153 -7.82 11.09 22.54
N PHE A 154 -8.09 11.30 23.84
CA PHE A 154 -7.24 12.08 24.74
C PHE A 154 -5.84 11.47 24.84
N LEU A 155 -5.75 10.17 25.17
CA LEU A 155 -4.46 9.45 25.26
C LEU A 155 -3.71 9.45 23.92
N SER A 156 -4.44 9.29 22.82
CA SER A 156 -3.88 9.31 21.47
C SER A 156 -3.33 10.68 21.10
N THR A 157 -4.02 11.75 21.50
CA THR A 157 -3.57 13.14 21.30
C THR A 157 -2.39 13.51 22.20
N LEU A 158 -2.38 13.06 23.45
CA LEU A 158 -1.26 13.24 24.36
C LEU A 158 0.01 12.54 23.83
N SER A 159 -0.13 11.30 23.35
CA SER A 159 0.97 10.56 22.72
C SER A 159 1.53 11.29 21.49
N PHE A 160 0.65 11.89 20.67
CA PHE A 160 1.05 12.70 19.52
C PHE A 160 1.85 13.95 19.93
N LEU A 161 1.41 14.66 20.97
CA LEU A 161 2.09 15.86 21.49
C LEU A 161 3.47 15.54 22.08
N LEU A 162 3.61 14.40 22.76
CA LEU A 162 4.88 13.97 23.32
C LEU A 162 5.90 13.50 22.26
N PHE A 163 5.42 12.94 21.13
CA PHE A 163 6.29 12.34 20.09
C PHE A 163 5.89 12.74 18.65
N PRO A 164 5.95 14.04 18.30
CA PRO A 164 5.37 14.56 17.05
C PRO A 164 6.03 14.00 15.79
N ALA A 165 7.36 13.77 15.76
CA ALA A 165 8.09 13.37 14.55
C ALA A 165 8.06 11.86 14.22
N ARG A 166 7.51 11.01 15.10
CA ARG A 166 7.85 9.59 15.10
C ARG A 166 7.25 8.77 13.97
N ARG A 167 5.97 8.96 13.67
CA ARG A 167 5.29 8.20 12.60
C ARG A 167 5.90 8.47 11.22
N ALA A 168 6.29 9.72 10.97
CA ALA A 168 7.04 10.08 9.77
C ALA A 168 8.41 9.39 9.74
N GLN A 169 9.10 9.29 10.88
CA GLN A 169 10.36 8.54 10.99
C GLN A 169 10.17 7.04 10.70
N ASP A 170 9.13 6.41 11.25
CA ASP A 170 8.87 5.00 11.02
C ASP A 170 8.53 4.71 9.56
N ASN A 171 7.68 5.53 8.94
CA ASN A 171 7.35 5.36 7.52
C ASN A 171 8.55 5.66 6.62
N LEU A 172 9.38 6.65 6.95
CA LEU A 172 10.63 6.90 6.23
C LEU A 172 11.62 5.74 6.38
N ALA A 173 11.73 5.14 7.57
CA ALA A 173 12.54 3.96 7.78
C ALA A 173 12.01 2.77 6.94
N LYS A 174 10.68 2.58 6.86
CA LYS A 174 10.08 1.59 5.96
C LYS A 174 10.40 1.86 4.50
N CYS A 175 10.43 3.12 4.05
CA CYS A 175 10.87 3.48 2.69
C CYS A 175 12.26 2.91 2.39
N TYR A 176 13.24 3.14 3.26
CA TYR A 176 14.60 2.62 3.05
C TYR A 176 14.73 1.11 3.25
N ALA A 177 13.96 0.51 4.16
CA ALA A 177 13.93 -0.94 4.30
C ALA A 177 13.42 -1.61 3.01
N SER A 178 12.29 -1.12 2.49
CA SER A 178 11.69 -1.64 1.25
C SER A 178 12.55 -1.31 0.02
N LEU A 179 13.23 -0.16 -0.01
CA LEU A 179 14.20 0.15 -1.06
C LEU A 179 15.39 -0.81 -1.02
N GLY A 180 15.81 -1.23 0.18
CA GLY A 180 16.81 -2.26 0.36
C GLY A 180 16.38 -3.64 -0.13
N ASP A 181 15.11 -4.01 0.10
CA ASP A 181 14.51 -5.25 -0.44
C ASP A 181 14.44 -5.21 -1.97
N PHE A 182 14.00 -4.09 -2.55
CA PHE A 182 14.00 -3.87 -4.01
C PHE A 182 15.39 -4.01 -4.64
N LEU A 183 16.42 -3.35 -4.07
CA LEU A 183 17.80 -3.47 -4.55
C LEU A 183 18.34 -4.90 -4.45
N TYR A 184 17.95 -5.63 -3.41
CA TYR A 184 18.33 -7.03 -3.24
C TYR A 184 17.64 -7.91 -4.30
N ALA A 185 16.33 -7.74 -4.51
CA ALA A 185 15.60 -8.43 -5.57
C ALA A 185 16.21 -8.15 -6.96
N LYS A 186 16.58 -6.89 -7.23
CA LYS A 186 17.27 -6.53 -8.48
C LYS A 186 18.65 -7.16 -8.61
N SER A 187 19.36 -7.35 -7.49
CA SER A 187 20.67 -8.00 -7.51
C SER A 187 20.60 -9.46 -8.00
N ASN A 188 19.47 -10.15 -7.76
CA ASN A 188 19.29 -11.52 -8.22
C ASN A 188 19.30 -11.63 -9.76
N LEU A 189 18.90 -10.59 -10.50
CA LEU A 189 18.93 -10.59 -11.98
C LEU A 189 20.34 -10.68 -12.59
N PHE A 190 21.39 -10.57 -11.77
CA PHE A 190 22.79 -10.70 -12.18
C PHE A 190 23.37 -12.08 -11.86
N ASP A 191 22.55 -13.03 -11.41
CA ASP A 191 22.96 -14.41 -11.23
C ASP A 191 23.18 -15.07 -12.59
N VAL A 192 24.38 -15.63 -12.77
CA VAL A 192 24.86 -16.21 -14.02
C VAL A 192 24.24 -17.59 -14.25
N ASP A 193 23.88 -18.30 -13.19
CA ASP A 193 23.37 -19.67 -13.24
C ASP A 193 21.84 -19.73 -13.45
N MET A 194 21.23 -18.60 -13.85
CA MET A 194 19.78 -18.49 -14.00
C MET A 194 19.24 -19.28 -15.19
N THR A 195 18.31 -20.19 -14.92
CA THR A 195 17.42 -20.75 -15.94
C THR A 195 16.36 -19.72 -16.36
N ALA A 196 15.75 -19.90 -17.54
CA ALA A 196 14.67 -19.02 -18.02
C ALA A 196 13.52 -18.90 -17.01
N LYS A 197 13.19 -20.01 -16.33
CA LYS A 197 12.15 -20.04 -15.28
C LYS A 197 12.58 -19.26 -14.02
N SER A 198 13.82 -19.43 -13.58
CA SER A 198 14.38 -18.70 -12.41
C SER A 198 14.43 -17.18 -12.68
N TYR A 199 14.81 -16.80 -13.90
CA TYR A 199 14.78 -15.41 -14.34
C TYR A 199 13.37 -14.82 -14.29
N GLN A 200 12.39 -15.51 -14.87
CA GLN A 200 10.99 -15.06 -14.86
C GLN A 200 10.49 -14.88 -13.43
N GLN A 201 10.81 -15.81 -12.52
CA GLN A 201 10.45 -15.70 -11.12
C GLN A 201 11.11 -14.49 -10.43
N SER A 202 12.39 -14.24 -10.71
CA SER A 202 13.13 -13.09 -10.16
C SER A 202 12.59 -11.76 -10.68
N MET A 203 12.15 -11.71 -11.94
CA MET A 203 11.52 -10.53 -12.51
C MET A 203 10.15 -10.26 -11.89
N ILE A 204 9.35 -11.30 -11.66
CA ILE A 204 8.07 -11.19 -10.94
C ILE A 204 8.31 -10.68 -9.51
N GLU A 205 9.29 -11.24 -8.80
CA GLU A 205 9.65 -10.79 -7.44
C GLU A 205 10.09 -9.33 -7.42
N LEU A 206 10.93 -8.92 -8.37
CA LEU A 206 11.35 -7.52 -8.52
C LEU A 206 10.15 -6.59 -8.74
N SER A 207 9.23 -6.93 -9.65
CA SER A 207 8.02 -6.15 -9.92
C SER A 207 7.12 -6.03 -8.69
N LEU A 208 6.95 -7.11 -7.92
CA LEU A 208 6.17 -7.10 -6.68
C LEU A 208 6.82 -6.25 -5.57
N GLU A 209 8.13 -6.35 -5.38
CA GLU A 209 8.87 -5.51 -4.42
C GLU A 209 8.86 -4.03 -4.85
N ASN A 210 8.90 -3.75 -6.16
CA ASN A 210 8.71 -2.41 -6.71
C ASN A 210 7.32 -1.85 -6.36
N GLY A 211 6.26 -2.62 -6.60
CA GLY A 211 4.89 -2.21 -6.28
C GLY A 211 4.68 -1.92 -4.78
N LYS A 212 5.27 -2.76 -3.91
CA LYS A 212 5.30 -2.55 -2.47
C LYS A 212 6.04 -1.26 -2.09
N LEU A 213 7.20 -1.00 -2.69
CA LEU A 213 7.99 0.21 -2.47
C LEU A 213 7.23 1.48 -2.90
N ILE A 214 6.60 1.47 -4.07
CA ILE A 214 5.81 2.59 -4.60
C ILE A 214 4.62 2.90 -3.69
N SER A 215 3.92 1.87 -3.19
CA SER A 215 2.86 2.04 -2.20
C SER A 215 3.34 2.72 -0.92
N ILE A 216 4.50 2.31 -0.39
CA ILE A 216 5.13 2.93 0.79
C ILE A 216 5.56 4.37 0.49
N PHE A 217 6.09 4.67 -0.70
CA PHE A 217 6.42 6.05 -1.10
C PHE A 217 5.18 6.94 -1.20
N ASN A 218 4.05 6.41 -1.68
CA ASN A 218 2.78 7.12 -1.74
C ASN A 218 2.22 7.41 -0.34
N GLU A 219 2.34 6.46 0.59
CA GLU A 219 1.98 6.67 2.00
C GLU A 219 2.90 7.72 2.66
N MET A 220 4.22 7.61 2.46
CA MET A 220 5.17 8.57 3.03
C MET A 220 4.96 9.98 2.49
N LYS A 221 4.67 10.14 1.20
CA LYS A 221 4.27 11.42 0.61
C LYS A 221 3.09 12.00 1.38
N THR A 222 2.01 11.25 1.50
CA THR A 222 0.80 11.68 2.21
C THR A 222 1.10 12.15 3.64
N VAL A 223 1.97 11.42 4.36
CA VAL A 223 2.41 11.77 5.72
C VAL A 223 3.26 13.04 5.78
N LEU A 224 4.17 13.25 4.81
CA LEU A 224 4.96 14.48 4.72
C LEU A 224 4.09 15.69 4.37
N LEU A 225 3.16 15.49 3.44
CA LEU A 225 2.25 16.50 2.95
C LEU A 225 1.34 17.06 4.04
N THR A 226 0.70 16.20 4.84
CA THR A 226 -0.17 16.62 5.94
C THR A 226 0.57 17.43 7.01
N ARG A 227 1.88 17.17 7.17
CA ARG A 227 2.75 17.87 8.12
C ARG A 227 3.23 19.23 7.61
N LEU A 228 3.65 19.33 6.35
CA LEU A 228 4.15 20.59 5.76
C LEU A 228 3.14 21.73 5.83
N LYS A 229 1.84 21.46 5.71
CA LYS A 229 0.77 22.47 5.80
C LYS A 229 0.57 23.04 7.21
N GLY A 230 0.78 22.24 8.25
CA GLY A 230 0.44 22.60 9.63
C GLY A 230 1.63 23.02 10.48
N ASP A 231 2.81 22.51 10.10
CA ASP A 231 4.05 22.72 10.81
C ASP A 231 4.87 23.72 10.01
N ARG A 232 4.95 24.98 10.47
CA ARG A 232 5.77 26.04 9.84
C ARG A 232 7.25 25.63 9.84
N GLY A 233 7.63 24.76 8.91
CA GLY A 233 9.01 24.44 8.58
C GLY A 233 9.89 23.97 9.73
N GLN A 234 9.42 23.07 10.61
CA GLN A 234 10.32 22.44 11.58
C GLN A 234 11.45 21.69 10.86
N LYS A 235 12.65 21.79 11.44
CA LYS A 235 13.90 21.17 10.96
C LYS A 235 13.76 19.68 10.69
N ASP A 236 12.95 18.97 11.49
CA ASP A 236 12.73 17.53 11.36
C ASP A 236 11.89 17.15 10.14
N THR A 237 10.80 17.88 9.85
CA THR A 237 9.97 17.64 8.67
C THR A 237 10.74 17.90 7.38
N ARG A 238 11.57 18.95 7.36
CA ARG A 238 12.49 19.22 6.23
C ARG A 238 13.50 18.08 6.04
N ARG A 239 14.10 17.59 7.13
CA ARG A 239 15.00 16.43 7.08
C ARG A 239 14.30 15.20 6.49
N SER A 240 13.10 14.86 6.95
CA SER A 240 12.35 13.71 6.41
C SER A 240 12.01 13.86 4.93
N LEU A 241 11.74 15.08 4.47
CA LEU A 241 11.48 15.39 3.06
C LEU A 241 12.74 15.21 2.19
N GLN A 242 13.91 15.62 2.68
CA GLN A 242 15.17 15.40 2.00
C GLN A 242 15.44 13.90 1.81
N TYR A 243 15.33 13.13 2.90
CA TYR A 243 15.52 11.68 2.88
C TYR A 243 14.53 11.02 1.91
N TYR A 244 13.27 11.43 1.92
CA TYR A 244 12.28 10.92 0.97
C TYR A 244 12.69 11.15 -0.48
N PHE A 245 13.16 12.36 -0.83
CA PHE A 245 13.63 12.62 -2.19
C PHE A 245 14.87 11.82 -2.56
N VAL A 246 15.83 11.69 -1.65
CA VAL A 246 17.01 10.84 -1.89
C VAL A 246 16.58 9.39 -2.13
N ALA A 247 15.61 8.87 -1.38
CA ALA A 247 15.08 7.52 -1.60
C ALA A 247 14.41 7.38 -2.98
N GLN A 248 13.64 8.37 -3.44
CA GLN A 248 13.05 8.37 -4.78
C GLN A 248 14.12 8.46 -5.89
N ASP A 249 15.11 9.31 -5.69
CA ASP A 249 16.23 9.50 -6.61
C ASP A 249 17.12 8.25 -6.72
N ILE A 250 17.27 7.50 -5.63
CA ILE A 250 17.92 6.18 -5.62
C ILE A 250 17.05 5.17 -6.36
N HIS A 251 15.76 5.10 -6.07
CA HIS A 251 14.82 4.18 -6.73
C HIS A 251 14.82 4.38 -8.25
N GLU A 252 14.73 5.63 -8.74
CA GLU A 252 14.76 5.94 -10.18
C GLU A 252 16.01 5.41 -10.89
N ARG A 253 17.18 5.64 -10.28
CA ARG A 253 18.47 5.14 -10.82
C ARG A 253 18.58 3.63 -10.72
N ALA A 254 18.06 3.07 -9.62
CA ALA A 254 18.09 1.66 -9.37
C ALA A 254 17.11 0.92 -10.28
N ASP A 255 15.99 1.50 -10.69
CA ASP A 255 14.98 0.89 -11.57
C ASP A 255 15.44 0.86 -13.03
N SER A 256 16.24 1.84 -13.44
CA SER A 256 16.79 1.94 -14.80
C SER A 256 17.45 0.64 -15.27
N ALA A 257 17.05 0.16 -16.45
CA ALA A 257 17.63 -1.01 -17.11
C ALA A 257 18.36 -0.55 -18.37
N HIS A 258 19.65 -0.85 -18.48
CA HIS A 258 20.44 -0.48 -19.66
C HIS A 258 20.66 -1.66 -20.62
N ILE A 259 20.28 -2.87 -20.21
CA ILE A 259 20.62 -4.14 -20.85
C ILE A 259 19.53 -5.18 -20.55
N ASP A 260 19.28 -6.06 -21.52
CA ASP A 260 18.57 -7.33 -21.30
C ASP A 260 19.43 -8.28 -20.44
N TYR A 261 18.99 -8.48 -19.19
CA TYR A 261 19.70 -9.29 -18.20
C TYR A 261 19.89 -10.76 -18.61
N GLN A 262 18.95 -11.36 -19.35
CA GLN A 262 19.11 -12.76 -19.81
C GLN A 262 20.23 -12.89 -20.84
N LYS A 263 20.30 -11.94 -21.78
CA LYS A 263 21.39 -11.90 -22.76
C LYS A 263 22.71 -11.60 -22.08
N LEU A 264 22.70 -10.70 -21.10
CA LEU A 264 23.89 -10.34 -20.33
C LEU A 264 24.47 -11.55 -19.60
N ALA A 265 23.65 -12.34 -18.91
CA ALA A 265 24.08 -13.57 -18.23
C ALA A 265 24.76 -14.56 -19.19
N LYS A 266 24.19 -14.77 -20.37
CA LYS A 266 24.79 -15.66 -21.40
C LYS A 266 26.10 -15.14 -21.96
N ILE A 267 26.19 -13.84 -22.25
CA ILE A 267 27.40 -13.24 -22.84
C ILE A 267 28.56 -13.28 -21.85
N PHE A 268 28.30 -12.98 -20.58
CA PHE A 268 29.31 -12.90 -19.54
C PHE A 268 29.34 -14.13 -18.63
N GLU A 269 28.90 -15.29 -19.12
CA GLU A 269 28.74 -16.53 -18.34
C GLU A 269 30.05 -16.95 -17.64
N HIS A 270 31.19 -16.75 -18.32
CA HIS A 270 32.51 -17.10 -17.80
C HIS A 270 33.30 -15.90 -17.26
N SER A 271 32.62 -14.79 -16.97
CA SER A 271 33.20 -13.58 -16.40
C SER A 271 32.72 -13.35 -14.96
N ASP A 272 33.61 -12.84 -14.10
CA ASP A 272 33.25 -12.50 -12.72
C ASP A 272 32.52 -11.15 -12.59
N VAL A 273 32.31 -10.45 -13.72
CA VAL A 273 31.77 -9.08 -13.74
C VAL A 273 30.34 -9.01 -13.21
N LEU A 274 29.50 -10.01 -13.50
CA LEU A 274 28.10 -10.03 -13.05
C LEU A 274 27.99 -10.25 -11.53
N PHE A 275 28.80 -11.15 -10.96
CA PHE A 275 28.90 -11.32 -9.51
C PHE A 275 29.36 -10.03 -8.79
N ARG A 276 30.20 -9.21 -9.44
CA ARG A 276 30.62 -7.91 -8.88
C ARG A 276 29.49 -6.89 -8.89
N PHE A 277 28.68 -6.84 -9.95
CA PHE A 277 27.46 -6.01 -9.99
C PHE A 277 26.43 -6.46 -8.95
N GLN A 278 26.15 -7.76 -8.89
CA GLN A 278 25.29 -8.37 -7.87
C GLN A 278 25.74 -7.95 -6.47
N ARG A 279 27.03 -8.13 -6.15
CA ARG A 279 27.60 -7.77 -4.85
C ARG A 279 27.43 -6.29 -4.52
N ILE A 280 27.64 -5.38 -5.48
CA ILE A 280 27.47 -3.94 -5.25
C ILE A 280 26.00 -3.60 -4.95
N LEU A 281 25.06 -4.15 -5.70
CA LEU A 281 23.63 -3.97 -5.43
C LEU A 281 23.24 -4.53 -4.06
N SER A 282 23.73 -5.71 -3.68
CA SER A 282 23.44 -6.29 -2.38
C SER A 282 23.99 -5.44 -1.22
N ILE A 283 25.20 -4.88 -1.33
CA ILE A 283 25.74 -3.97 -0.29
C ILE A 283 25.00 -2.62 -0.27
N GLN A 284 24.49 -2.12 -1.40
CA GLN A 284 23.60 -0.95 -1.45
C GLN A 284 22.26 -1.24 -0.78
N GLY A 285 21.68 -2.42 -1.01
CA GLY A 285 20.49 -2.88 -0.32
C GLY A 285 20.70 -2.96 1.19
N LYS A 286 21.83 -3.51 1.63
CA LYS A 286 22.20 -3.53 3.05
C LYS A 286 22.41 -2.12 3.62
N ALA A 287 23.05 -1.21 2.88
CA ALA A 287 23.21 0.18 3.28
C ALA A 287 21.87 0.89 3.50
N CYS A 288 20.85 0.61 2.66
CA CYS A 288 19.50 1.12 2.86
C CYS A 288 18.85 0.55 4.14
N LYS A 289 19.05 -0.74 4.43
CA LYS A 289 18.59 -1.34 5.71
C LYS A 289 19.29 -0.74 6.93
N ASP A 290 20.60 -0.52 6.86
CA ASP A 290 21.37 0.12 7.95
C ASP A 290 20.94 1.58 8.17
N LEU A 291 20.59 2.28 7.08
CA LEU A 291 20.01 3.62 7.15
C LEU A 291 18.60 3.60 7.77
N SER A 292 17.77 2.62 7.42
CA SER A 292 16.46 2.40 8.06
C SER A 292 16.59 2.25 9.58
N GLU A 293 17.51 1.39 10.04
CA GLU A 293 17.81 1.22 11.47
C GLU A 293 18.33 2.51 12.12
N SER A 294 19.18 3.25 11.42
CA SER A 294 19.72 4.54 11.90
C SER A 294 18.62 5.59 12.06
N ILE A 295 17.66 5.65 11.13
CA ILE A 295 16.48 6.54 11.20
C ILE A 295 15.62 6.18 12.41
N GLN A 296 15.30 4.90 12.61
CA GLN A 296 14.50 4.43 13.75
C GLN A 296 15.16 4.74 15.09
N GLN A 297 16.49 4.53 15.19
CA GLN A 297 17.25 4.74 16.42
C GLN A 297 17.69 6.19 16.62
N ARG A 298 17.40 7.10 15.68
CA ARG A 298 17.88 8.48 15.64
C ARG A 298 19.40 8.60 15.77
N LYS A 299 20.13 7.68 15.12
CA LYS A 299 21.59 7.70 15.02
C LYS A 299 22.02 8.25 13.67
N THR A 300 23.22 8.81 13.63
CA THR A 300 23.85 9.22 12.36
C THR A 300 24.20 7.97 11.54
N TYR A 301 23.76 7.94 10.29
CA TYR A 301 24.13 6.87 9.38
C TYR A 301 25.65 6.86 9.14
N LYS A 302 26.27 5.68 9.23
CA LYS A 302 27.69 5.49 8.93
C LYS A 302 27.83 4.69 7.65
N HIS A 303 28.23 5.37 6.59
CA HIS A 303 28.43 4.74 5.29
C HIS A 303 29.59 3.74 5.32
N ASN A 304 29.39 2.57 4.71
CA ASN A 304 30.31 1.44 4.82
C ASN A 304 31.57 1.67 3.97
N LYS A 305 32.77 1.48 4.55
CA LYS A 305 34.04 1.70 3.84
C LYS A 305 34.29 0.70 2.70
N ARG A 306 33.62 -0.47 2.72
CA ARG A 306 33.78 -1.53 1.69
C ARG A 306 33.37 -1.07 0.29
N PHE A 307 32.52 -0.06 0.18
CA PHE A 307 32.06 0.50 -1.10
C PHE A 307 33.22 0.95 -1.98
N LYS A 308 34.20 1.67 -1.41
CA LYS A 308 35.38 2.15 -2.16
C LYS A 308 36.10 1.00 -2.88
N HIS A 309 36.43 -0.06 -2.14
CA HIS A 309 37.13 -1.22 -2.69
C HIS A 309 36.28 -2.00 -3.70
N ALA A 310 34.97 -2.16 -3.44
CA ALA A 310 34.09 -2.88 -4.37
C ALA A 310 33.97 -2.16 -5.72
N PHE A 311 33.79 -0.84 -5.72
CA PHE A 311 33.71 -0.04 -6.94
C PHE A 311 35.05 0.02 -7.68
N GLU A 312 36.16 0.16 -6.96
CA GLU A 312 37.51 0.13 -7.56
C GLU A 312 37.79 -1.21 -8.26
N ASN A 313 37.48 -2.31 -7.58
CA ASN A 313 37.63 -3.66 -8.13
C ASN A 313 36.72 -3.92 -9.33
N LEU A 314 35.49 -3.42 -9.35
CA LEU A 314 34.61 -3.52 -10.52
C LEU A 314 35.15 -2.70 -11.69
N ARG A 315 35.63 -1.47 -11.43
CA ARG A 315 36.22 -0.62 -12.46
C ARG A 315 37.39 -1.32 -13.16
N LEU A 316 38.31 -1.92 -12.39
CA LEU A 316 39.45 -2.65 -12.93
C LEU A 316 39.01 -3.83 -13.81
N SER A 317 37.98 -4.59 -13.39
CA SER A 317 37.41 -5.66 -14.22
C SER A 317 36.81 -5.13 -15.52
N LEU A 318 36.10 -4.01 -15.50
CA LEU A 318 35.52 -3.39 -16.70
C LEU A 318 36.60 -2.85 -17.66
N GLU A 319 37.66 -2.23 -17.13
CA GLU A 319 38.80 -1.78 -17.92
C GLU A 319 39.56 -2.94 -18.56
N LYS A 320 39.71 -4.05 -17.85
CA LYS A 320 40.28 -5.29 -18.38
C LYS A 320 39.45 -5.83 -19.55
N LEU A 321 38.12 -5.97 -19.36
CA LEU A 321 37.21 -6.44 -20.41
C LEU A 321 37.27 -5.56 -21.68
N ARG A 322 37.39 -4.24 -21.50
CA ARG A 322 37.56 -3.29 -22.61
C ARG A 322 38.89 -3.47 -23.36
N THR A 323 39.94 -3.85 -22.65
CA THR A 323 41.29 -3.98 -23.22
C THR A 323 41.48 -5.31 -23.94
N GLU A 324 40.86 -6.38 -23.44
CA GLU A 324 40.94 -7.72 -24.03
C GLU A 324 40.21 -7.84 -25.37
N GLN A 325 39.32 -6.89 -25.71
CA GLN A 325 38.52 -6.85 -26.96
C GLN A 325 37.77 -8.15 -27.31
N GLN A 326 37.55 -9.02 -26.32
CA GLN A 326 36.87 -10.30 -26.49
C GLN A 326 35.35 -10.13 -26.66
N TYR A 327 34.79 -9.05 -26.13
CA TYR A 327 33.35 -8.74 -26.16
C TYR A 327 33.09 -7.49 -26.99
N ASP A 328 31.92 -7.44 -27.62
CA ASP A 328 31.48 -6.26 -28.35
C ASP A 328 31.38 -5.03 -27.40
N GLN A 329 31.98 -3.93 -27.84
CA GLN A 329 32.10 -2.67 -27.12
C GLN A 329 30.74 -2.12 -26.67
N VAL A 330 29.65 -2.44 -27.37
CA VAL A 330 28.29 -2.06 -26.98
C VAL A 330 27.94 -2.58 -25.57
N TRP A 331 28.22 -3.86 -25.29
CA TRP A 331 27.91 -4.47 -24.00
C TRP A 331 28.80 -3.91 -22.89
N ILE A 332 30.08 -3.68 -23.20
CA ILE A 332 31.04 -3.10 -22.28
C ILE A 332 30.61 -1.67 -21.89
N ASN A 333 30.23 -0.84 -22.86
CA ASN A 333 29.73 0.52 -22.61
C ASN A 333 28.47 0.51 -21.74
N ALA A 334 27.57 -0.46 -21.97
CA ALA A 334 26.37 -0.60 -21.16
C ALA A 334 26.68 -1.00 -19.71
N LEU A 335 27.68 -1.86 -19.48
CA LEU A 335 28.19 -2.17 -18.14
C LEU A 335 28.84 -0.94 -17.48
N PHE A 336 29.54 -0.10 -18.24
CA PHE A 336 30.04 1.18 -17.72
C PHE A 336 28.92 2.15 -17.34
N ALA A 337 27.84 2.23 -18.13
CA ALA A 337 26.66 3.03 -17.78
C ALA A 337 26.02 2.53 -16.47
N LEU A 338 25.85 1.21 -16.33
CA LEU A 338 25.38 0.58 -15.10
C LEU A 338 26.31 0.90 -13.91
N PHE A 339 27.63 0.82 -14.09
CA PHE A 339 28.61 1.20 -13.08
C PHE A 339 28.45 2.65 -12.62
N GLN A 340 28.25 3.60 -13.54
CA GLN A 340 28.02 5.00 -13.20
C GLN A 340 26.72 5.20 -12.43
N ASN A 341 25.65 4.49 -12.79
CA ASN A 341 24.40 4.53 -12.05
C ASN A 341 24.58 4.06 -10.61
N LEU A 342 25.22 2.91 -10.39
CA LEU A 342 25.49 2.39 -9.05
C LEU A 342 26.37 3.37 -8.26
N LYS A 343 27.37 3.99 -8.89
CA LYS A 343 28.21 5.00 -8.23
C LYS A 343 27.41 6.24 -7.83
N SER A 344 26.43 6.65 -8.64
CA SER A 344 25.56 7.78 -8.31
C SER A 344 24.62 7.46 -7.13
N ILE A 345 24.15 6.22 -6.99
CA ILE A 345 23.40 5.73 -5.82
C ILE A 345 24.30 5.77 -4.56
N ASP A 346 25.56 5.33 -4.68
CA ASP A 346 26.53 5.40 -3.59
C ASP A 346 26.75 6.84 -3.10
N ALA A 347 26.91 7.78 -4.04
CA ALA A 347 27.06 9.20 -3.72
C ALA A 347 25.84 9.77 -2.98
N GLN A 348 24.62 9.39 -3.38
CA GLN A 348 23.37 9.77 -2.71
C GLN A 348 23.34 9.26 -1.26
N LEU A 349 23.69 7.99 -1.04
CA LEU A 349 23.74 7.39 0.31
C LEU A 349 24.81 8.03 1.20
N ARG A 350 25.97 8.39 0.63
CA ARG A 350 27.09 8.99 1.36
C ARG A 350 26.83 10.45 1.75
N ASN A 351 26.24 11.24 0.85
CA ASN A 351 26.03 12.68 1.05
C ASN A 351 24.74 13.04 1.80
N LEU A 352 23.95 12.03 2.15
CA LEU A 352 22.63 12.15 2.78
C LEU A 352 22.64 12.99 4.08
N GLU A 353 23.66 12.85 4.93
CA GLU A 353 23.82 13.63 6.16
C GLU A 353 24.46 15.03 5.92
N THR A 354 25.14 15.21 4.77
CA THR A 354 25.90 16.42 4.43
C THR A 354 25.06 17.45 3.68
N GLU A 355 24.08 17.02 2.88
CA GLU A 355 23.16 17.87 2.12
C GLU A 355 22.10 18.58 3.02
N ARG A 356 22.53 19.35 4.02
CA ARG A 356 21.62 20.06 4.95
C ARG A 356 20.76 21.16 4.34
N ASN A 357 20.97 21.51 3.07
CA ASN A 357 20.33 22.66 2.42
C ASN A 357 19.31 22.21 1.37
N ILE A 358 18.09 21.91 1.79
CA ILE A 358 16.96 21.97 0.86
C ILE A 358 16.82 23.43 0.41
N LYS A 359 16.93 23.70 -0.90
CA LYS A 359 16.48 24.98 -1.49
C LYS A 359 15.00 25.16 -1.13
N PHE A 360 14.69 26.23 -0.40
CA PHE A 360 13.37 26.58 0.15
C PHE A 360 12.23 26.47 -0.89
N ASP A 361 12.55 26.65 -2.17
CA ASP A 361 11.64 26.56 -3.31
C ASP A 361 10.98 25.18 -3.47
N ARG A 362 11.71 24.08 -3.23
CA ARG A 362 11.18 22.70 -3.41
C ARG A 362 10.07 22.36 -2.41
N ALA A 363 10.18 22.85 -1.16
CA ALA A 363 9.17 22.63 -0.13
C ALA A 363 7.90 23.47 -0.40
N LYS A 364 8.08 24.73 -0.84
CA LYS A 364 7.00 25.64 -1.20
C LYS A 364 6.19 25.13 -2.40
N HIS A 365 6.84 24.47 -3.36
CA HIS A 365 6.16 23.87 -4.52
C HIS A 365 5.32 22.64 -4.15
N ILE A 366 5.80 21.81 -3.22
CA ILE A 366 5.02 20.68 -2.69
C ILE A 366 3.77 21.18 -1.95
N GLU A 367 3.92 22.25 -1.17
CA GLU A 367 2.80 22.88 -0.46
C GLU A 367 1.73 23.41 -1.43
N ASN A 368 2.13 23.89 -2.60
CA ASN A 368 1.21 24.34 -3.66
C ASN A 368 0.42 23.19 -4.31
N GLN A 369 1.04 22.04 -4.64
CA GLN A 369 0.31 20.86 -5.15
C GLN A 369 -0.82 20.40 -4.21
N LEU A 370 -0.60 20.62 -2.93
CA LEU A 370 -1.45 20.22 -1.84
C LEU A 370 -2.65 21.15 -1.65
N LYS A 371 -2.54 22.42 -2.03
CA LYS A 371 -3.68 23.34 -2.07
C LYS A 371 -4.71 22.87 -3.10
N ASP A 372 -4.30 22.13 -4.13
CA ASP A 372 -5.20 21.62 -5.16
C ASP A 372 -5.97 20.36 -4.74
N ASP A 373 -5.42 19.52 -3.85
CA ASP A 373 -6.08 18.27 -3.40
C ASP A 373 -7.10 18.45 -2.25
N ASP A 374 -7.05 19.56 -1.51
CA ASP A 374 -8.02 19.84 -0.44
C ASP A 374 -9.42 20.09 -1.03
N LEU A 375 -10.48 19.72 -0.29
CA LEU A 375 -11.86 20.04 -0.67
C LEU A 375 -12.02 21.57 -0.73
N LYS A 376 -12.02 22.15 -1.92
CA LYS A 376 -12.09 23.61 -2.11
C LYS A 376 -13.51 24.17 -1.93
N GLY A 377 -14.53 23.30 -1.87
CA GLY A 377 -15.92 23.69 -1.65
C GLY A 377 -16.92 22.54 -1.83
N TRP A 378 -18.21 22.86 -1.69
CA TRP A 378 -19.32 21.91 -1.88
C TRP A 378 -19.42 21.35 -3.30
N GLU A 379 -18.96 22.10 -4.31
CA GLU A 379 -18.95 21.63 -5.69
C GLU A 379 -17.94 20.49 -5.89
N ASP A 380 -16.75 20.58 -5.30
CA ASP A 380 -15.73 19.52 -5.32
C ASP A 380 -16.21 18.26 -4.57
N ILE A 381 -16.90 18.43 -3.44
CA ILE A 381 -17.57 17.32 -2.73
C ILE A 381 -18.58 16.62 -3.64
N LYS A 382 -19.48 17.38 -4.30
CA LYS A 382 -20.48 16.82 -5.22
C LYS A 382 -19.83 16.09 -6.38
N ILE A 383 -18.78 16.65 -6.99
CA ILE A 383 -18.07 16.04 -8.12
C ILE A 383 -17.44 14.72 -7.69
N ARG A 384 -16.68 14.70 -6.58
CA ARG A 384 -16.03 13.47 -6.09
C ARG A 384 -17.05 12.39 -5.72
N VAL A 385 -18.13 12.74 -5.02
CA VAL A 385 -19.19 11.77 -4.70
C VAL A 385 -19.85 11.26 -5.98
N LYS A 386 -20.17 12.13 -6.94
CA LYS A 386 -20.79 11.76 -8.22
C LYS A 386 -19.89 10.84 -9.05
N GLN A 387 -18.59 11.06 -9.07
CA GLN A 387 -17.62 10.19 -9.75
C GLN A 387 -17.58 8.77 -9.16
N HIS A 388 -17.87 8.64 -7.86
CA HIS A 388 -17.95 7.36 -7.18
C HIS A 388 -19.36 6.73 -7.21
N LEU A 389 -20.42 7.45 -7.63
CA LEU A 389 -21.78 6.92 -7.79
C LEU A 389 -21.97 6.17 -9.12
N THR A 390 -21.05 5.27 -9.43
CA THR A 390 -21.12 4.43 -10.63
C THR A 390 -20.98 2.96 -10.24
N PRO A 391 -21.65 2.03 -10.93
CA PRO A 391 -21.44 0.59 -10.73
C PRO A 391 -19.99 0.13 -10.98
N GLU A 392 -19.21 0.95 -11.70
CA GLU A 392 -17.78 0.73 -11.88
C GLU A 392 -16.95 1.06 -10.62
N SER A 393 -17.47 1.87 -9.70
CA SER A 393 -16.73 2.25 -8.50
C SER A 393 -16.69 1.10 -7.50
N VAL A 394 -15.47 0.70 -7.09
CA VAL A 394 -15.26 -0.34 -6.08
C VAL A 394 -15.94 0.03 -4.76
N LEU A 395 -15.89 1.32 -4.39
CA LEU A 395 -16.53 1.84 -3.18
C LEU A 395 -18.07 1.72 -3.23
N PHE A 396 -18.69 2.04 -4.37
CA PHE A 396 -20.14 1.96 -4.53
C PHE A 396 -20.64 0.52 -4.50
N ARG A 397 -19.97 -0.39 -5.22
CA ARG A 397 -20.30 -1.82 -5.16
C ARG A 397 -20.20 -2.36 -3.74
N HIS A 398 -19.13 -2.00 -3.03
CA HIS A 398 -18.96 -2.39 -1.64
C HIS A 398 -20.06 -1.81 -0.74
N ALA A 399 -20.43 -0.54 -0.93
CA ALA A 399 -21.48 0.11 -0.16
C ALA A 399 -22.83 -0.61 -0.28
N ILE A 400 -23.26 -0.91 -1.51
CA ILE A 400 -24.51 -1.64 -1.76
C ILE A 400 -24.43 -3.06 -1.22
N ARG A 401 -23.35 -3.79 -1.55
CA ARG A 401 -23.13 -5.17 -1.11
C ARG A 401 -23.21 -5.29 0.41
N LEU A 402 -22.47 -4.45 1.14
CA LEU A 402 -22.45 -4.47 2.60
C LEU A 402 -23.81 -4.08 3.18
N SER A 403 -24.50 -3.10 2.59
CA SER A 403 -25.84 -2.71 3.05
C SER A 403 -26.87 -3.83 2.90
N ILE A 404 -26.84 -4.56 1.78
CA ILE A 404 -27.72 -5.72 1.57
C ILE A 404 -27.34 -6.87 2.53
N VAL A 405 -26.04 -7.15 2.71
CA VAL A 405 -25.57 -8.16 3.66
C VAL A 405 -26.02 -7.86 5.10
N LEU A 406 -25.93 -6.60 5.53
CA LEU A 406 -26.41 -6.18 6.85
C LEU A 406 -27.93 -6.28 6.95
N LEU A 407 -28.67 -5.93 5.90
CA LEU A 407 -30.12 -6.07 5.84
C LEU A 407 -30.56 -7.53 5.97
N ILE A 408 -29.99 -8.42 5.17
CA ILE A 408 -30.28 -9.87 5.22
C ILE A 408 -29.94 -10.41 6.61
N SER A 409 -28.80 -10.01 7.17
CA SER A 409 -28.42 -10.40 8.54
C SER A 409 -29.44 -9.91 9.57
N TYR A 410 -29.91 -8.68 9.46
CA TYR A 410 -30.92 -8.11 10.36
C TYR A 410 -32.27 -8.83 10.25
N ILE A 411 -32.76 -9.06 9.02
CA ILE A 411 -33.99 -9.82 8.78
C ILE A 411 -33.88 -11.23 9.37
N PHE A 412 -32.73 -11.89 9.17
CA PHE A 412 -32.48 -13.20 9.73
C PHE A 412 -32.59 -13.20 11.27
N VAL A 413 -31.97 -12.22 11.94
CA VAL A 413 -32.05 -12.07 13.40
C VAL A 413 -33.49 -11.85 13.86
N GLN A 414 -34.25 -10.99 13.17
CA GLN A 414 -35.65 -10.71 13.52
C GLN A 414 -36.58 -11.92 13.33
N LEU A 415 -36.34 -12.74 12.31
CA LEU A 415 -37.15 -13.92 12.02
C LEU A 415 -36.85 -15.10 12.94
N THR A 416 -35.61 -15.21 13.41
CA THR A 416 -35.15 -16.37 14.18
C THR A 416 -35.17 -16.14 15.69
N ASP A 417 -35.31 -14.88 16.12
CA ASP A 417 -35.29 -14.45 17.52
C ASP A 417 -34.10 -15.03 18.31
N ILE A 418 -32.95 -15.18 17.63
CA ILE A 418 -31.75 -15.77 18.20
C ILE A 418 -31.16 -14.82 19.24
N GLN A 419 -30.93 -15.34 20.44
CA GLN A 419 -30.21 -14.64 21.50
C GLN A 419 -28.86 -14.15 21.00
N TYR A 420 -28.59 -12.85 21.15
CA TYR A 420 -27.36 -12.16 20.73
C TYR A 420 -27.09 -12.09 19.22
N GLY A 421 -28.12 -12.30 18.37
CA GLY A 421 -27.99 -12.35 16.91
C GLY A 421 -27.31 -11.13 16.24
N TYR A 422 -27.16 -9.99 16.93
CA TYR A 422 -26.36 -8.83 16.49
C TYR A 422 -24.90 -9.16 16.14
N TRP A 423 -24.35 -10.25 16.69
CA TRP A 423 -23.02 -10.73 16.32
C TRP A 423 -22.92 -11.22 14.88
N ILE A 424 -24.02 -11.63 14.26
CA ILE A 424 -24.10 -11.95 12.84
C ILE A 424 -23.76 -10.69 12.03
N LEU A 425 -24.43 -9.56 12.34
CA LEU A 425 -24.20 -8.27 11.70
C LEU A 425 -22.76 -7.80 11.91
N LEU A 426 -22.26 -7.92 13.15
CA LEU A 426 -20.89 -7.51 13.49
C LEU A 426 -19.85 -8.33 12.74
N THR A 427 -20.06 -9.64 12.65
CA THR A 427 -19.17 -10.55 11.91
C THR A 427 -19.18 -10.22 10.44
N ALA A 428 -20.37 -10.06 9.84
CA ALA A 428 -20.51 -9.67 8.44
C ALA A 428 -19.79 -8.35 8.14
N LEU A 429 -19.97 -7.32 8.99
CA LEU A 429 -19.29 -6.04 8.86
C LEU A 429 -17.75 -6.15 8.89
N PHE A 430 -17.18 -6.98 9.78
CA PHE A 430 -15.72 -7.11 9.91
C PHE A 430 -15.06 -7.93 8.81
N VAL A 431 -15.76 -8.95 8.30
CA VAL A 431 -15.21 -9.86 7.28
C VAL A 431 -15.40 -9.31 5.86
N SER A 432 -16.48 -8.58 5.60
CA SER A 432 -16.73 -7.95 4.30
C SER A 432 -15.64 -6.95 3.96
N GLN A 433 -14.94 -7.17 2.85
CA GLN A 433 -13.96 -6.25 2.28
C GLN A 433 -14.41 -5.85 0.87
N PRO A 434 -13.89 -4.75 0.32
CA PRO A 434 -14.18 -4.36 -1.06
C PRO A 434 -13.79 -5.43 -2.09
N ASN A 435 -12.72 -6.19 -1.82
CA ASN A 435 -12.20 -7.22 -2.72
C ASN A 435 -12.65 -8.63 -2.32
N PHE A 436 -12.97 -9.47 -3.31
CA PHE A 436 -13.38 -10.87 -3.11
C PHE A 436 -12.34 -11.68 -2.31
N ASN A 437 -11.09 -11.75 -2.79
CA ASN A 437 -10.03 -12.53 -2.14
C ASN A 437 -9.72 -12.05 -0.72
N ALA A 438 -9.80 -10.74 -0.47
CA ALA A 438 -9.64 -10.18 0.86
C ALA A 438 -10.75 -10.64 1.80
N THR A 439 -12.01 -10.65 1.33
CA THR A 439 -13.16 -11.17 2.08
C THR A 439 -13.01 -12.66 2.37
N LYS A 440 -12.70 -13.49 1.36
CA LYS A 440 -12.48 -14.94 1.51
C LYS A 440 -11.39 -15.26 2.54
N ARG A 441 -10.28 -14.52 2.50
CA ARG A 441 -9.21 -14.65 3.50
C ARG A 441 -9.68 -14.26 4.90
N ARG A 442 -10.40 -13.13 5.04
CA ARG A 442 -10.93 -12.69 6.34
C ARG A 442 -11.94 -13.65 6.92
N LEU A 443 -12.85 -14.21 6.11
CA LEU A 443 -13.82 -15.21 6.52
C LEU A 443 -13.14 -16.41 7.20
N ARG A 444 -12.15 -17.02 6.52
CA ARG A 444 -11.40 -18.15 7.05
C ARG A 444 -10.70 -17.81 8.36
N LEU A 445 -9.99 -16.68 8.38
CA LEU A 445 -9.25 -16.25 9.57
C LEU A 445 -10.20 -15.86 10.72
N ARG A 446 -11.40 -15.35 10.43
CA ARG A 446 -12.42 -15.03 11.42
C ARG A 446 -12.97 -16.29 12.08
N ILE A 447 -13.28 -17.32 11.30
CA ILE A 447 -13.78 -18.61 11.82
C ILE A 447 -12.71 -19.24 12.72
N VAL A 448 -11.50 -19.45 12.21
CA VAL A 448 -10.40 -20.06 12.97
C VAL A 448 -10.08 -19.26 14.24
N GLY A 449 -9.99 -17.93 14.11
CA GLY A 449 -9.69 -17.06 15.25
C GLY A 449 -10.80 -17.07 16.31
N THR A 450 -12.07 -17.06 15.90
CA THR A 450 -13.19 -17.04 16.83
C THR A 450 -13.32 -18.37 17.58
N LEU A 451 -13.18 -19.50 16.88
CA LEU A 451 -13.18 -20.82 17.53
C LEU A 451 -12.05 -20.95 18.56
N ALA A 452 -10.83 -20.55 18.20
CA ALA A 452 -9.70 -20.53 19.13
C ALA A 452 -9.94 -19.58 20.32
N GLY A 453 -10.50 -18.40 20.06
CA GLY A 453 -10.85 -17.42 21.08
C GLY A 453 -11.96 -17.88 22.03
N ILE A 454 -12.97 -18.59 21.53
CA ILE A 454 -14.03 -19.18 22.36
C ILE A 454 -13.45 -20.29 23.25
N LEU A 455 -12.65 -21.20 22.69
CA LEU A 455 -12.05 -22.28 23.46
C LEU A 455 -11.15 -21.74 24.59
N LEU A 456 -10.26 -20.80 24.25
CA LEU A 456 -9.37 -20.16 25.23
C LEU A 456 -10.15 -19.29 26.22
N GLY A 457 -11.13 -18.53 25.74
CA GLY A 457 -11.97 -17.67 26.57
C GLY A 457 -12.80 -18.48 27.57
N TYR A 458 -13.40 -19.59 27.14
CA TYR A 458 -14.14 -20.50 28.00
C TYR A 458 -13.23 -21.09 29.09
N ALA A 459 -12.02 -21.53 28.74
CA ALA A 459 -11.03 -22.01 29.71
C ALA A 459 -10.64 -20.91 30.71
N ILE A 460 -10.41 -19.68 30.23
CA ILE A 460 -10.13 -18.52 31.08
C ILE A 460 -11.27 -18.26 32.07
N LEU A 461 -12.52 -18.24 31.61
CA LEU A 461 -13.68 -18.00 32.48
C LEU A 461 -13.83 -19.09 33.54
N TYR A 462 -13.50 -20.34 33.21
CA TYR A 462 -13.55 -21.47 34.14
C TYR A 462 -12.44 -21.43 35.19
N PHE A 463 -11.18 -21.20 34.79
CA PHE A 463 -10.03 -21.23 35.70
C PHE A 463 -9.79 -19.91 36.44
N ILE A 464 -10.30 -18.79 35.95
CA ILE A 464 -10.12 -17.45 36.53
C ILE A 464 -11.51 -16.82 36.75
N PRO A 465 -12.20 -17.26 37.82
CA PRO A 465 -13.54 -16.74 38.14
C PRO A 465 -13.49 -15.35 38.79
N SER A 466 -12.32 -14.88 39.24
CA SER A 466 -12.19 -13.58 39.91
C SER A 466 -12.37 -12.43 38.92
N VAL A 467 -13.13 -11.41 39.34
CA VAL A 467 -13.40 -10.21 38.53
C VAL A 467 -12.11 -9.47 38.20
N GLU A 468 -11.19 -9.37 39.16
CA GLU A 468 -9.90 -8.70 38.96
C GLU A 468 -9.04 -9.42 37.92
N GLY A 469 -9.03 -10.77 37.96
CA GLY A 469 -8.33 -11.59 36.98
C GLY A 469 -8.91 -11.44 35.57
N GLN A 470 -10.23 -11.39 35.46
CA GLN A 470 -10.93 -11.14 34.20
C GLN A 470 -10.63 -9.74 33.64
N LEU A 471 -10.63 -8.70 34.48
CA LEU A 471 -10.27 -7.34 34.05
C LEU A 471 -8.82 -7.23 33.55
N LEU A 472 -7.87 -7.89 34.21
CA LEU A 472 -6.48 -7.96 33.74
C LEU A 472 -6.37 -8.64 32.37
N LEU A 473 -7.10 -9.75 32.17
CA LEU A 473 -7.12 -10.47 30.90
C LEU A 473 -7.86 -9.72 29.79
N LEU A 474 -8.87 -8.92 30.14
CA LEU A 474 -9.52 -7.99 29.22
C LEU A 474 -8.53 -6.97 28.68
N ILE A 475 -7.72 -6.36 29.56
CA ILE A 475 -6.67 -5.40 29.17
C ILE A 475 -5.65 -6.08 28.25
N LEU A 476 -5.14 -7.25 28.64
CA LEU A 476 -4.17 -8.01 27.84
C LEU A 476 -4.73 -8.35 26.45
N SER A 477 -5.97 -8.83 26.40
CA SER A 477 -6.65 -9.18 25.15
C SER A 477 -6.85 -7.96 24.25
N GLY A 478 -7.20 -6.80 24.82
CA GLY A 478 -7.33 -5.53 24.10
C GLY A 478 -6.01 -5.07 23.48
N ILE A 479 -4.90 -5.16 24.22
CA ILE A 479 -3.55 -4.82 23.71
C ILE A 479 -3.18 -5.75 22.55
N LEU A 480 -3.32 -7.07 22.74
CA LEU A 480 -2.93 -8.07 21.74
C LEU A 480 -3.81 -8.00 20.48
N PHE A 481 -5.11 -7.70 20.61
CA PHE A 481 -5.98 -7.44 19.48
C PHE A 481 -5.43 -6.31 18.59
N PHE A 482 -5.13 -5.15 19.20
CA PHE A 482 -4.67 -3.98 18.45
C PHE A 482 -3.25 -4.12 17.89
N GLU A 483 -2.38 -4.89 18.53
CA GLU A 483 -1.04 -5.19 18.00
C GLU A 483 -1.08 -6.16 16.81
N LEU A 484 -1.94 -7.19 16.88
CA LEU A 484 -1.97 -8.28 15.90
C LEU A 484 -2.93 -8.03 14.73
N ARG A 485 -3.87 -7.07 14.82
CA ARG A 485 -4.92 -6.86 13.80
C ARG A 485 -4.39 -6.67 12.37
N SER A 486 -3.21 -6.06 12.20
CA SER A 486 -2.59 -5.83 10.89
C SER A 486 -1.54 -6.87 10.51
N LYS A 487 -1.11 -7.73 11.45
CA LYS A 487 -0.07 -8.75 11.26
C LYS A 487 -0.66 -10.15 11.12
N GLN A 488 -1.49 -10.55 12.09
CA GLN A 488 -2.03 -11.89 12.27
C GLN A 488 -3.52 -11.81 12.65
N TYR A 489 -4.37 -11.59 11.66
CA TYR A 489 -5.81 -11.32 11.86
C TYR A 489 -6.58 -12.43 12.59
N ALA A 490 -6.21 -13.71 12.41
CA ALA A 490 -6.84 -14.81 13.15
C ALA A 490 -6.57 -14.70 14.67
N GLN A 491 -5.33 -14.41 15.06
CA GLN A 491 -4.98 -14.23 16.48
C GLN A 491 -5.65 -12.99 17.06
N ALA A 492 -5.68 -11.88 16.31
CA ALA A 492 -6.44 -10.70 16.72
C ALA A 492 -7.93 -11.02 16.96
N THR A 493 -8.52 -11.82 16.06
CA THR A 493 -9.90 -12.29 16.22
C THR A 493 -10.10 -13.15 17.47
N ALA A 494 -9.12 -13.98 17.83
CA ALA A 494 -9.16 -14.75 19.07
C ALA A 494 -9.19 -13.82 20.30
N PHE A 495 -8.29 -12.85 20.37
CA PHE A 495 -8.21 -11.93 21.51
C PHE A 495 -9.43 -11.01 21.64
N ILE A 496 -9.99 -10.48 20.54
CA ILE A 496 -11.22 -9.69 20.63
C ILE A 496 -12.43 -10.55 21.04
N THR A 497 -12.40 -11.85 20.73
CA THR A 497 -13.44 -12.79 21.18
C THR A 497 -13.31 -13.09 22.67
N ILE A 498 -12.09 -13.28 23.18
CA ILE A 498 -11.83 -13.41 24.62
C ILE A 498 -12.28 -12.15 25.35
N LEU A 499 -11.93 -10.96 24.85
CA LEU A 499 -12.37 -9.68 25.39
C LEU A 499 -13.90 -9.59 25.42
N ALA A 500 -14.58 -9.99 24.34
CA ALA A 500 -16.03 -10.01 24.30
C ALA A 500 -16.62 -10.98 25.34
N LEU A 501 -16.14 -12.22 25.42
CA LEU A 501 -16.63 -13.20 26.41
C LEU A 501 -16.44 -12.73 27.85
N ILE A 502 -15.32 -12.07 28.16
CA ILE A 502 -15.11 -11.45 29.47
C ILE A 502 -16.15 -10.35 29.72
N ASN A 503 -16.38 -9.45 28.76
CA ASN A 503 -17.40 -8.41 28.88
C ASN A 503 -18.80 -8.98 29.14
N PHE A 504 -19.19 -10.07 28.46
CA PHE A 504 -20.47 -10.76 28.72
C PHE A 504 -20.49 -11.49 30.07
N ASN A 505 -19.34 -11.96 30.55
CA ASN A 505 -19.26 -12.56 31.89
C ASN A 505 -19.45 -11.53 33.01
N LEU A 506 -19.12 -10.25 32.77
CA LEU A 506 -19.43 -9.16 33.71
C LEU A 506 -20.94 -8.92 33.87
N ASP A 507 -21.74 -9.34 32.89
CA ASP A 507 -23.20 -9.35 32.91
C ASP A 507 -23.78 -10.73 33.34
N GLY A 508 -22.92 -11.64 33.82
CA GLY A 508 -23.30 -12.99 34.26
C GLY A 508 -23.56 -14.00 33.14
N MET A 509 -23.44 -13.61 31.86
CA MET A 509 -23.83 -14.41 30.70
C MET A 509 -22.65 -15.00 29.90
N GLY A 510 -21.43 -14.95 30.44
CA GLY A 510 -20.19 -15.29 29.71
C GLY A 510 -20.14 -16.71 29.15
N PHE A 511 -20.59 -17.71 29.92
CA PHE A 511 -20.63 -19.11 29.47
C PHE A 511 -21.76 -19.35 28.47
N ALA A 512 -22.94 -18.76 28.71
CA ALA A 512 -24.10 -18.86 27.81
C ALA A 512 -23.84 -18.20 26.45
N ALA A 513 -23.00 -17.17 26.43
CA ALA A 513 -22.59 -16.44 25.23
C ALA A 513 -21.66 -17.23 24.28
N ALA A 514 -20.97 -18.29 24.74
CA ALA A 514 -19.93 -18.97 23.98
C ALA A 514 -20.47 -19.71 22.74
N ILE A 515 -21.55 -20.48 22.88
CA ILE A 515 -22.16 -21.24 21.78
C ILE A 515 -22.85 -20.31 20.77
N PRO A 516 -23.71 -19.36 21.17
CA PRO A 516 -24.28 -18.38 20.26
C PRO A 516 -23.20 -17.64 19.47
N ARG A 517 -22.08 -17.28 20.11
CA ARG A 517 -20.96 -16.62 19.42
C ARG A 517 -20.37 -17.44 18.29
N MET A 518 -20.25 -18.76 18.48
CA MET A 518 -19.77 -19.67 17.43
C MET A 518 -20.75 -19.72 16.26
N ILE A 519 -22.03 -19.94 16.55
CA ILE A 519 -23.11 -20.06 15.56
C ILE A 519 -23.25 -18.76 14.76
N ASP A 520 -23.33 -17.62 15.45
CA ASP A 520 -23.47 -16.29 14.83
C ASP A 520 -22.27 -15.94 13.93
N THR A 521 -21.07 -16.39 14.33
CA THR A 521 -19.88 -16.18 13.50
C THR A 521 -19.96 -16.99 12.21
N LEU A 522 -20.43 -18.25 12.28
CA LEU A 522 -20.59 -19.09 11.09
C LEU A 522 -21.68 -18.52 10.16
N ILE A 523 -22.82 -18.10 10.71
CA ILE A 523 -23.92 -17.50 9.94
C ILE A 523 -23.48 -16.17 9.32
N GLY A 524 -22.87 -15.28 10.09
CA GLY A 524 -22.38 -14.00 9.58
C GLY A 524 -21.30 -14.19 8.50
N CYS A 525 -20.43 -15.19 8.64
CA CYS A 525 -19.48 -15.55 7.59
C CYS A 525 -20.18 -16.11 6.34
N ALA A 526 -21.20 -16.94 6.50
CA ALA A 526 -21.97 -17.49 5.39
C ALA A 526 -22.69 -16.38 4.60
N ILE A 527 -23.43 -15.50 5.28
CA ILE A 527 -24.13 -14.38 4.63
C ILE A 527 -23.14 -13.45 3.92
N ALA A 528 -22.01 -13.12 4.54
CA ALA A 528 -20.99 -12.29 3.90
C ALA A 528 -20.33 -12.99 2.69
N TRP A 529 -20.15 -14.32 2.75
CA TRP A 529 -19.69 -15.12 1.62
C TRP A 529 -20.69 -15.12 0.46
N PHE A 530 -21.99 -15.28 0.73
CA PHE A 530 -23.04 -15.12 -0.27
C PHE A 530 -23.03 -13.72 -0.88
N GLY A 531 -22.94 -12.68 -0.04
CA GLY A 531 -22.91 -11.30 -0.50
C GLY A 531 -21.73 -11.02 -1.45
N VAL A 532 -20.53 -11.49 -1.12
CA VAL A 532 -19.35 -11.27 -1.99
C VAL A 532 -19.37 -12.14 -3.25
N SER A 533 -20.06 -13.27 -3.24
CA SER A 533 -20.10 -14.21 -4.36
C SER A 533 -21.21 -13.90 -5.38
N PHE A 534 -22.34 -13.34 -4.93
CA PHE A 534 -23.53 -13.12 -5.78
C PHE A 534 -23.91 -11.65 -5.97
N ILE A 535 -23.60 -10.74 -5.03
CA ILE A 535 -24.01 -9.33 -5.11
C ILE A 535 -22.89 -8.48 -5.71
N PHE A 536 -23.06 -8.09 -6.97
CA PHE A 536 -22.07 -7.37 -7.77
C PHE A 536 -20.69 -8.02 -7.70
N PRO A 537 -20.56 -9.31 -8.03
CA PRO A 537 -19.32 -10.00 -7.73
C PRO A 537 -18.18 -9.44 -8.57
N ASP A 538 -16.98 -9.41 -7.99
CA ASP A 538 -15.79 -8.81 -8.62
C ASP A 538 -15.22 -9.69 -9.77
N TRP A 539 -15.91 -10.77 -10.14
CA TRP A 539 -15.43 -11.79 -11.05
C TRP A 539 -15.20 -11.27 -12.47
N LYS A 540 -13.92 -11.35 -12.83
CA LYS A 540 -13.35 -11.78 -14.12
C LYS A 540 -13.26 -10.74 -15.24
N PHE A 541 -12.02 -10.61 -15.73
CA PHE A 541 -11.58 -10.07 -17.02
C PHE A 541 -11.86 -8.62 -17.41
N ARG A 542 -12.98 -7.98 -17.04
CA ARG A 542 -13.36 -6.67 -17.62
C ARG A 542 -12.43 -5.48 -17.31
N ARG A 543 -11.46 -5.65 -16.42
CA ARG A 543 -10.50 -4.58 -16.06
C ARG A 543 -9.06 -4.86 -16.42
N LEU A 544 -8.64 -6.11 -16.66
CA LEU A 544 -7.25 -6.35 -17.05
C LEU A 544 -6.93 -5.61 -18.37
N PRO A 545 -7.76 -5.68 -19.43
CA PRO A 545 -7.55 -4.90 -20.66
C PRO A 545 -7.50 -3.39 -20.38
N ARG A 546 -8.42 -2.88 -19.55
CA ARG A 546 -8.49 -1.44 -19.19
C ARG A 546 -7.27 -0.99 -18.37
N SER A 547 -6.78 -1.82 -17.45
CA SER A 547 -5.60 -1.53 -16.64
C SER A 547 -4.32 -1.62 -17.47
N ILE A 548 -4.21 -2.60 -18.37
CA ILE A 548 -3.14 -2.69 -19.36
C ILE A 548 -3.12 -1.43 -20.23
N SER A 549 -4.26 -1.06 -20.83
CA SER A 549 -4.37 0.14 -21.68
C SER A 549 -4.01 1.42 -20.91
N ARG A 550 -4.47 1.56 -19.66
CA ARG A 550 -4.10 2.71 -18.80
C ARG A 550 -2.61 2.73 -18.46
N SER A 551 -1.98 1.58 -18.24
CA SER A 551 -0.53 1.51 -17.97
C SER A 551 0.28 1.91 -19.20
N LEU A 552 -0.04 1.33 -20.36
CA LEU A 552 0.64 1.65 -21.62
C LEU A 552 0.45 3.13 -22.01
N GLN A 553 -0.73 3.71 -21.76
CA GLN A 553 -0.95 5.14 -21.96
C GLN A 553 -0.05 5.98 -21.05
N ALA A 554 0.00 5.66 -19.75
CA ALA A 554 0.82 6.40 -18.79
C ALA A 554 2.33 6.27 -19.09
N GLU A 555 2.77 5.12 -19.60
CA GLU A 555 4.15 4.89 -20.05
C GLU A 555 4.46 5.69 -21.33
N CYS A 556 3.54 5.75 -22.30
CA CYS A 556 3.69 6.60 -23.49
C CYS A 556 3.74 8.09 -23.12
N ASP A 557 2.89 8.54 -22.19
CA ASP A 557 2.92 9.91 -21.68
C ASP A 557 4.27 10.19 -20.99
N TYR A 558 4.79 9.22 -20.22
CA TYR A 558 6.08 9.36 -19.56
C TYR A 558 7.23 9.44 -20.56
N LEU A 559 7.23 8.60 -21.59
CA LEU A 559 8.21 8.65 -22.67
C LEU A 559 8.14 9.98 -23.43
N SER A 560 6.93 10.48 -23.72
CA SER A 560 6.73 11.77 -24.39
C SER A 560 7.35 12.93 -23.61
N GLU A 561 7.12 13.00 -22.30
CA GLU A 561 7.71 14.03 -21.44
C GLU A 561 9.23 13.87 -21.28
N VAL A 562 9.77 12.65 -21.32
CA VAL A 562 11.23 12.43 -21.36
C VAL A 562 11.83 12.98 -22.66
N ILE A 563 11.19 12.72 -23.80
CA ILE A 563 11.61 13.17 -25.14
C ILE A 563 11.57 14.70 -25.24
N GLU A 564 10.50 15.33 -24.73
CA GLU A 564 10.40 16.79 -24.72
C GLU A 564 11.56 17.45 -23.96
N GLN A 565 12.04 16.83 -22.87
CA GLN A 565 13.19 17.35 -22.12
C GLN A 565 14.54 17.20 -22.83
N TYR A 566 14.67 16.30 -23.80
CA TYR A 566 15.84 16.29 -24.69
C TYR A 566 15.85 17.53 -25.60
N LYS A 567 14.68 18.12 -25.91
CA LYS A 567 14.55 19.36 -26.72
C LYS A 567 14.69 20.61 -25.85
N SER A 568 13.93 20.71 -24.76
CA SER A 568 13.90 21.90 -23.90
C SER A 568 15.05 21.97 -22.90
N GLY A 569 15.69 20.83 -22.63
CA GLY A 569 16.64 20.63 -21.55
C GLY A 569 16.00 20.14 -20.24
N ARG A 570 16.83 19.52 -19.40
CA ARG A 570 16.41 18.80 -18.19
C ARG A 570 15.66 19.71 -17.22
N ASN A 571 14.40 19.36 -16.96
CA ASN A 571 13.55 20.00 -15.97
C ASN A 571 12.98 18.96 -15.00
N ASN A 572 13.36 19.04 -13.72
CA ASN A 572 12.75 18.22 -12.66
C ASN A 572 11.42 18.81 -12.16
N GLY A 573 10.68 19.47 -13.05
CA GLY A 573 9.45 20.20 -12.79
C GLY A 573 8.27 19.32 -12.41
N LEU A 574 7.10 19.94 -12.26
CA LEU A 574 5.87 19.28 -11.83
C LEU A 574 5.44 18.19 -12.83
N THR A 575 5.35 18.54 -14.11
CA THR A 575 4.82 17.70 -15.19
C THR A 575 5.54 16.36 -15.25
N TYR A 576 6.87 16.38 -15.41
CA TYR A 576 7.73 15.20 -15.32
C TYR A 576 7.45 14.28 -14.14
N ARG A 577 7.35 14.83 -12.93
CA ARG A 577 7.13 14.02 -11.72
C ARG A 577 5.73 13.40 -11.67
N VAL A 578 4.72 14.12 -12.17
CA VAL A 578 3.34 13.63 -12.19
C VAL A 578 3.22 12.46 -13.16
N VAL A 579 3.71 12.63 -14.39
CA VAL A 579 3.61 11.61 -15.43
C VAL A 579 4.45 10.38 -15.08
N ARG A 580 5.69 10.57 -14.62
CA ARG A 580 6.55 9.47 -14.11
C ARG A 580 5.85 8.68 -13.01
N ARG A 581 5.23 9.37 -12.06
CA ARG A 581 4.52 8.72 -10.95
C ARG A 581 3.26 7.99 -11.43
N ALA A 582 2.55 8.55 -12.40
CA ALA A 582 1.40 7.90 -13.01
C ALA A 582 1.81 6.55 -13.62
N ALA A 583 2.88 6.52 -14.43
CA ALA A 583 3.40 5.29 -15.04
C ALA A 583 3.76 4.21 -14.00
N HIS A 584 4.52 4.56 -12.96
CA HIS A 584 4.87 3.59 -11.90
C HIS A 584 3.66 3.14 -11.07
N ASN A 585 2.69 4.03 -10.83
CA ASN A 585 1.47 3.66 -10.12
C ASN A 585 0.60 2.71 -10.94
N THR A 586 0.45 2.93 -12.25
CA THR A 586 -0.31 2.05 -13.14
C THR A 586 0.37 0.70 -13.32
N ASP A 587 1.71 0.65 -13.41
CA ASP A 587 2.49 -0.60 -13.40
C ASP A 587 2.23 -1.40 -12.10
N THR A 588 2.22 -0.70 -10.95
CA THR A 588 1.87 -1.31 -9.65
C THR A 588 0.43 -1.82 -9.60
N GLU A 589 -0.53 -1.07 -10.17
CA GLU A 589 -1.93 -1.50 -10.29
C GLU A 589 -2.03 -2.79 -11.11
N VAL A 590 -1.34 -2.87 -12.25
CA VAL A 590 -1.28 -4.07 -13.10
C VAL A 590 -0.64 -5.24 -12.33
N ALA A 591 0.50 -5.04 -11.68
CA ALA A 591 1.18 -6.06 -10.88
C ALA A 591 0.27 -6.64 -9.78
N SER A 592 -0.42 -5.77 -9.04
CA SER A 592 -1.35 -6.17 -7.98
C SER A 592 -2.56 -6.93 -8.55
N LEU A 593 -3.09 -6.52 -9.71
CA LEU A 593 -4.21 -7.19 -10.35
C LEU A 593 -3.82 -8.59 -10.84
N ILE A 594 -2.69 -8.72 -11.53
CA ILE A 594 -2.18 -10.00 -12.04
C ILE A 594 -1.86 -10.95 -10.88
N SER A 595 -1.22 -10.47 -9.82
CA SER A 595 -0.97 -11.26 -8.61
C SER A 595 -2.27 -11.76 -7.96
N THR A 596 -3.31 -10.91 -7.94
CA THR A 596 -4.61 -11.28 -7.39
C THR A 596 -5.29 -12.35 -8.24
N LEU A 597 -5.34 -12.15 -9.56
CA LEU A 597 -5.92 -13.10 -10.53
C LEU A 597 -5.21 -14.46 -10.47
N ALA A 598 -3.88 -14.46 -10.34
CA ALA A 598 -3.07 -15.66 -10.24
C ALA A 598 -3.41 -16.57 -9.04
N THR A 599 -4.10 -16.04 -8.03
CA THR A 599 -4.53 -16.78 -6.83
C THR A 599 -5.98 -17.25 -6.88
N GLU A 600 -6.71 -16.96 -7.96
CA GLU A 600 -8.09 -17.44 -8.14
C GLU A 600 -8.11 -18.95 -8.49
N PRO A 601 -9.06 -19.73 -7.95
CA PRO A 601 -9.03 -21.19 -8.03
C PRO A 601 -9.26 -21.80 -9.43
N ASP A 602 -9.71 -21.02 -10.42
CA ASP A 602 -10.04 -21.51 -11.77
C ASP A 602 -9.47 -20.60 -12.88
N PHE A 603 -8.31 -19.98 -12.65
CA PHE A 603 -7.68 -19.10 -13.65
C PHE A 603 -6.91 -19.92 -14.68
N ASP A 604 -7.21 -19.73 -15.98
CA ASP A 604 -6.58 -20.44 -17.09
C ASP A 604 -5.04 -20.37 -16.98
N PRO A 605 -4.33 -21.51 -16.87
CA PRO A 605 -2.87 -21.54 -16.79
C PRO A 605 -2.17 -20.80 -17.94
N VAL A 606 -2.75 -20.79 -19.15
CA VAL A 606 -2.16 -20.12 -20.31
C VAL A 606 -2.25 -18.61 -20.16
N GLN A 607 -3.45 -18.07 -19.90
CA GLN A 607 -3.65 -16.65 -19.63
C GLN A 607 -2.85 -16.18 -18.42
N LYS A 608 -2.68 -17.04 -17.41
CA LYS A 608 -1.80 -16.77 -16.26
C LYS A 608 -0.35 -16.58 -16.67
N SER A 609 0.18 -17.47 -17.50
CA SER A 609 1.54 -17.33 -18.03
C SER A 609 1.69 -16.03 -18.83
N GLN A 610 0.75 -15.76 -19.75
CA GLN A 610 0.75 -14.55 -20.57
C GLN A 610 0.66 -13.27 -19.74
N ALA A 611 -0.16 -13.25 -18.69
CA ALA A 611 -0.28 -12.10 -17.80
C ALA A 611 1.04 -11.83 -17.05
N PHE A 612 1.71 -12.86 -16.52
CA PHE A 612 3.01 -12.67 -15.88
C PHE A 612 4.10 -12.27 -16.88
N GLU A 613 4.06 -12.79 -18.10
CA GLU A 613 4.97 -12.38 -19.17
C GLU A 613 4.77 -10.91 -19.55
N PHE A 614 3.51 -10.48 -19.71
CA PHE A 614 3.15 -9.09 -19.90
C PHE A 614 3.66 -8.22 -18.76
N LEU A 615 3.46 -8.62 -17.50
CA LEU A 615 3.95 -7.90 -16.32
C LEU A 615 5.47 -7.67 -16.38
N CYS A 616 6.23 -8.72 -16.71
CA CYS A 616 7.68 -8.64 -16.84
C CYS A 616 8.10 -7.66 -17.95
N LEU A 617 7.47 -7.72 -19.13
CA LEU A 617 7.80 -6.86 -20.26
C LEU A 617 7.36 -5.41 -20.02
N ASN A 618 6.20 -5.20 -19.41
CA ASN A 618 5.69 -3.88 -19.02
C ASN A 618 6.66 -3.20 -18.04
N HIS A 619 7.05 -3.93 -16.99
CA HIS A 619 8.04 -3.44 -16.03
C HIS A 619 9.41 -3.17 -16.69
N THR A 620 9.83 -4.02 -17.62
CA THR A 620 11.08 -3.80 -18.37
C THR A 620 11.00 -2.55 -19.26
N PHE A 621 9.86 -2.31 -19.90
CA PHE A 621 9.63 -1.16 -20.75
C PHE A 621 9.71 0.16 -19.97
N ILE A 622 9.05 0.25 -18.80
CA ILE A 622 9.18 1.42 -17.93
C ILE A 622 10.62 1.62 -17.43
N SER A 623 11.38 0.54 -17.16
CA SER A 623 12.80 0.63 -16.80
C SER A 623 13.67 1.19 -17.94
N TYR A 624 13.35 0.91 -19.22
CA TYR A 624 14.01 1.54 -20.37
C TYR A 624 13.67 3.02 -20.50
N ILE A 625 12.41 3.42 -20.23
CA ILE A 625 12.02 4.84 -20.20
C ILE A 625 12.75 5.55 -19.06
N ALA A 626 12.87 4.92 -17.89
CA ALA A 626 13.61 5.47 -16.76
C ALA A 626 15.10 5.65 -17.09
N ALA A 627 15.72 4.71 -17.81
CA ALA A 627 17.10 4.82 -18.28
C ALA A 627 17.29 6.02 -19.24
N LEU A 628 16.39 6.23 -20.20
CA LEU A 628 16.36 7.46 -21.02
C LEU A 628 16.19 8.71 -20.14
N GLY A 629 15.23 8.67 -19.23
CA GLY A 629 14.95 9.74 -18.29
C GLY A 629 16.17 10.14 -17.46
N ALA A 630 17.02 9.20 -17.06
CA ALA A 630 18.23 9.48 -16.28
C ALA A 630 19.26 10.35 -17.05
N HIS A 631 19.28 10.23 -18.39
CA HIS A 631 20.25 10.87 -19.29
C HIS A 631 19.64 11.97 -20.18
N ARG A 632 18.49 12.54 -19.80
CA ARG A 632 17.71 13.55 -20.57
C ARG A 632 18.30 14.97 -20.63
N GLU A 633 19.59 15.08 -20.90
CA GLU A 633 20.21 16.38 -21.15
C GLU A 633 19.81 16.93 -22.53
N LYS A 634 19.89 18.25 -22.70
CA LYS A 634 19.52 18.88 -23.97
C LYS A 634 20.44 18.39 -25.09
N ILE A 635 19.87 17.97 -26.21
CA ILE A 635 20.60 17.54 -27.41
C ILE A 635 20.41 18.55 -28.53
N GLN A 636 21.45 18.72 -29.34
CA GLN A 636 21.46 19.64 -30.49
C GLN A 636 21.38 18.92 -31.83
N ASP A 637 21.67 17.62 -31.88
CA ASP A 637 21.63 16.81 -33.10
C ASP A 637 20.17 16.61 -33.55
N GLN A 638 19.79 17.27 -34.64
CA GLN A 638 18.42 17.26 -35.15
C GLN A 638 17.99 15.87 -35.63
N ASP A 639 18.90 15.07 -36.22
CA ASP A 639 18.58 13.72 -36.70
C ASP A 639 18.20 12.80 -35.54
N VAL A 640 18.83 12.99 -34.37
CA VAL A 640 18.52 12.24 -33.14
C VAL A 640 17.19 12.71 -32.54
N LEU A 641 16.88 14.00 -32.59
CA LEU A 641 15.61 14.55 -32.12
C LEU A 641 14.44 14.07 -33.00
N ASP A 642 14.59 14.10 -34.32
CA ASP A 642 13.58 13.62 -35.26
C ASP A 642 13.36 12.11 -35.12
N LEU A 643 14.44 11.34 -34.87
CA LEU A 643 14.34 9.92 -34.55
C LEU A 643 13.55 9.67 -33.26
N LEU A 644 13.77 10.47 -32.22
CA LEU A 644 13.04 10.34 -30.96
C LEU A 644 11.54 10.56 -31.17
N ASP A 645 11.16 11.56 -31.96
CA ASP A 645 9.76 11.85 -32.29
C ASP A 645 9.11 10.71 -33.09
N GLN A 646 9.78 10.22 -34.13
CA GLN A 646 9.29 9.08 -34.92
C GLN A 646 9.21 7.79 -34.09
N ALA A 647 10.19 7.55 -33.21
CA ALA A 647 10.17 6.41 -32.31
C ALA A 647 8.99 6.48 -31.33
N LEU A 648 8.70 7.66 -30.77
CA LEU A 648 7.54 7.88 -29.90
C LEU A 648 6.24 7.59 -30.64
N GLU A 649 6.08 8.09 -31.86
CA GLU A 649 4.89 7.86 -32.68
C GLU A 649 4.69 6.37 -32.98
N ASN A 650 5.73 5.67 -33.43
CA ASN A 650 5.68 4.22 -33.69
C ASN A 650 5.39 3.38 -32.44
N ILE A 651 6.01 3.72 -31.30
CA ILE A 651 5.75 3.03 -30.03
C ILE A 651 4.30 3.27 -29.60
N ARG A 652 3.81 4.50 -29.71
CA ARG A 652 2.44 4.87 -29.36
C ARG A 652 1.42 4.17 -30.27
N GLY A 653 1.68 4.15 -31.58
CA GLY A 653 0.94 3.39 -32.58
C GLY A 653 0.80 1.92 -32.20
N ALA A 654 1.93 1.26 -31.94
CA ALA A 654 1.96 -0.16 -31.63
C ALA A 654 1.34 -0.56 -30.29
N LEU A 655 1.49 0.28 -29.25
CA LEU A 655 0.98 -0.03 -27.91
C LEU A 655 -0.47 0.41 -27.71
N LEU A 656 -0.88 1.55 -28.26
CA LEU A 656 -2.21 2.11 -28.01
C LEU A 656 -3.21 1.81 -29.13
N TYR A 657 -2.75 1.80 -30.39
CA TYR A 657 -3.61 1.72 -31.58
C TYR A 657 -3.44 0.41 -32.37
N ASP A 658 -2.61 -0.52 -31.89
CA ASP A 658 -2.37 -1.83 -32.52
C ASP A 658 -1.80 -1.73 -33.94
N GLU A 659 -1.08 -0.64 -34.22
CA GLU A 659 -0.39 -0.41 -35.49
C GLU A 659 0.88 -1.26 -35.59
N VAL A 660 1.23 -1.67 -36.81
CA VAL A 660 2.49 -2.37 -37.05
C VAL A 660 3.61 -1.32 -37.01
N PRO A 661 4.65 -1.48 -36.17
CA PRO A 661 5.74 -0.52 -36.10
C PRO A 661 6.45 -0.41 -37.45
N ASP A 662 6.71 0.83 -37.91
CA ASP A 662 7.46 1.04 -39.14
C ASP A 662 8.92 0.55 -38.99
N LEU A 663 9.35 -0.34 -39.89
CA LEU A 663 10.72 -0.85 -39.94
C LEU A 663 11.73 0.27 -40.30
N SER A 664 11.27 1.39 -40.87
CA SER A 664 12.10 2.55 -41.19
C SER A 664 12.84 3.09 -39.96
N THR A 665 12.20 3.12 -38.79
CA THR A 665 12.82 3.65 -37.55
C THR A 665 13.94 2.73 -37.05
N GLN A 666 13.80 1.41 -37.19
CA GLN A 666 14.90 0.47 -36.86
C GLN A 666 16.10 0.66 -37.79
N ASN A 667 15.84 0.89 -39.08
CA ASN A 667 16.89 1.20 -40.05
C ASN A 667 17.57 2.55 -39.75
N MET A 668 16.81 3.57 -39.37
CA MET A 668 17.35 4.87 -38.94
C MET A 668 18.22 4.74 -37.69
N ILE A 669 17.79 3.95 -36.68
CA ILE A 669 18.61 3.66 -35.49
C ILE A 669 19.96 3.07 -35.91
N GLN A 670 19.97 2.09 -36.82
CA GLN A 670 21.22 1.47 -37.28
C GLN A 670 22.11 2.44 -38.06
N ASN A 671 21.53 3.24 -38.96
CA ASN A 671 22.27 4.23 -39.75
C ASN A 671 22.91 5.32 -38.88
N ILE A 672 22.13 5.90 -37.95
CA ILE A 672 22.63 6.95 -37.03
C ILE A 672 23.66 6.34 -36.08
N ARG A 673 23.47 5.09 -35.63
CA ARG A 673 24.46 4.38 -34.81
C ARG A 673 25.78 4.18 -35.53
N GLN A 674 25.75 3.76 -36.80
CA GLN A 674 26.95 3.61 -37.61
C GLN A 674 27.67 4.95 -37.78
N ARG A 675 26.94 6.02 -38.12
CA ARG A 675 27.47 7.39 -38.24
C ARG A 675 28.19 7.84 -36.95
N LEU A 676 27.51 7.71 -35.80
CA LEU A 676 28.05 8.12 -34.51
C LEU A 676 29.22 7.24 -34.03
N SER A 677 29.25 5.96 -34.41
CA SER A 677 30.38 5.07 -34.08
C SER A 677 31.65 5.39 -34.87
N GLN A 678 31.50 6.04 -36.03
CA GLN A 678 32.62 6.47 -36.89
C GLN A 678 33.18 7.84 -36.50
N GLN A 679 32.34 8.72 -35.94
CA GLN A 679 32.78 9.97 -35.35
C GLN A 679 33.45 9.69 -34.00
N GLN A 680 34.77 9.86 -33.89
CA GLN A 680 35.56 9.72 -32.66
C GLN A 680 35.28 10.84 -31.63
N GLU A 681 34.03 11.26 -31.46
CA GLU A 681 33.65 12.27 -30.47
C GLU A 681 33.41 11.64 -29.09
N GLU A 682 33.82 12.36 -28.03
CA GLU A 682 33.68 11.94 -26.63
C GLU A 682 32.22 11.88 -26.13
N ASP A 683 31.25 12.42 -26.89
CA ASP A 683 29.87 12.54 -26.41
C ASP A 683 29.08 11.22 -26.61
N GLN A 684 29.16 10.34 -25.61
CA GLN A 684 28.50 9.02 -25.61
C GLN A 684 26.96 9.09 -25.45
N LYS A 685 26.37 10.27 -25.27
CA LYS A 685 24.94 10.43 -24.93
C LYS A 685 24.00 9.98 -26.06
N PRO A 686 24.20 10.35 -27.34
CA PRO A 686 23.33 9.91 -28.42
C PRO A 686 23.35 8.38 -28.59
N LEU A 687 24.49 7.73 -28.32
CA LEU A 687 24.61 6.27 -28.34
C LEU A 687 23.76 5.59 -27.27
N ILE A 688 23.65 6.17 -26.06
CA ILE A 688 22.76 5.65 -25.01
C ILE A 688 21.31 5.73 -25.46
N ILE A 689 20.90 6.84 -26.10
CA ILE A 689 19.54 7.01 -26.61
C ILE A 689 19.19 5.92 -27.63
N LEU A 690 20.04 5.76 -28.64
CA LEU A 690 19.85 4.75 -29.67
C LEU A 690 19.78 3.34 -29.09
N GLN A 691 20.60 3.05 -28.07
CA GLN A 691 20.56 1.78 -27.36
C GLN A 691 19.22 1.57 -26.63
N GLN A 692 18.72 2.57 -25.90
CA GLN A 692 17.45 2.44 -25.19
C GLN A 692 16.26 2.30 -26.16
N LEU A 693 16.24 3.08 -27.25
CA LEU A 693 15.21 2.91 -28.29
C LEU A 693 15.27 1.51 -28.90
N SER A 694 16.47 1.01 -29.23
CA SER A 694 16.63 -0.36 -29.74
C SER A 694 16.12 -1.43 -28.77
N LEU A 695 16.34 -1.26 -27.47
CA LEU A 695 15.83 -2.17 -26.43
C LEU A 695 14.29 -2.11 -26.35
N MET A 696 13.70 -0.92 -26.39
CA MET A 696 12.24 -0.74 -26.44
C MET A 696 11.63 -1.43 -27.66
N PHE A 697 12.18 -1.20 -28.85
CA PHE A 697 11.71 -1.86 -30.08
C PHE A 697 11.88 -3.37 -30.05
N SER A 698 12.88 -3.90 -29.34
CA SER A 698 13.13 -5.34 -29.25
C SER A 698 12.02 -6.09 -28.50
N ILE A 699 11.32 -5.44 -27.57
CA ILE A 699 10.21 -6.04 -26.80
C ILE A 699 8.82 -5.58 -27.30
N LEU A 700 8.76 -4.53 -28.12
CA LEU A 700 7.52 -3.88 -28.56
C LEU A 700 6.51 -4.85 -29.20
N LYS A 701 6.99 -5.70 -30.12
CA LYS A 701 6.13 -6.67 -30.82
C LYS A 701 5.50 -7.67 -29.85
N GLN A 702 6.29 -8.23 -28.95
CA GLN A 702 5.82 -9.21 -27.97
C GLN A 702 4.87 -8.58 -26.95
N LEU A 703 5.17 -7.35 -26.51
CA LEU A 703 4.32 -6.58 -25.60
C LEU A 703 2.96 -6.26 -26.25
N SER A 704 2.95 -5.86 -27.53
CA SER A 704 1.72 -5.61 -28.30
C SER A 704 0.90 -6.90 -28.50
N GLN A 705 1.55 -8.03 -28.84
CA GLN A 705 0.87 -9.33 -28.97
C GLN A 705 0.23 -9.79 -27.66
N LEU A 706 0.94 -9.63 -26.53
CA LEU A 706 0.40 -9.99 -25.21
C LEU A 706 -0.73 -9.05 -24.78
N LYS A 707 -0.63 -7.75 -25.07
CA LYS A 707 -1.74 -6.81 -24.89
C LYS A 707 -2.96 -7.31 -25.65
N GLN A 708 -2.81 -7.65 -26.94
CA GLN A 708 -3.90 -8.16 -27.77
C GLN A 708 -4.51 -9.44 -27.20
N SER A 709 -3.68 -10.43 -26.87
CA SER A 709 -4.14 -11.72 -26.33
C SER A 709 -4.85 -11.61 -24.98
N LEU A 710 -4.41 -10.68 -24.12
CA LEU A 710 -5.03 -10.39 -22.82
C LEU A 710 -6.22 -9.43 -22.92
N SER A 711 -6.39 -8.74 -24.06
CA SER A 711 -7.46 -7.77 -24.31
C SER A 711 -8.68 -8.33 -25.03
N HIS A 712 -8.51 -9.39 -25.85
CA HIS A 712 -9.64 -10.10 -26.41
C HIS A 712 -10.31 -10.97 -25.35
N GLU A 713 -11.49 -10.52 -24.89
CA GLU A 713 -12.44 -11.41 -24.24
C GLU A 713 -12.70 -12.58 -25.20
N ARG A 714 -12.33 -13.79 -24.78
CA ARG A 714 -12.98 -14.98 -25.36
C ARG A 714 -14.45 -14.80 -25.05
N ASP A 715 -15.24 -14.67 -26.10
CA ASP A 715 -16.69 -14.67 -26.03
C ASP A 715 -17.13 -16.05 -25.52
N GLU A 716 -17.21 -16.23 -24.20
CA GLU A 716 -17.62 -17.51 -23.58
C GLU A 716 -19.08 -17.88 -23.94
N GLN A 717 -19.85 -16.95 -24.53
CA GLN A 717 -21.16 -17.24 -25.11
C GLN A 717 -21.11 -18.09 -26.40
N ALA A 718 -19.94 -18.26 -27.03
CA ALA A 718 -19.81 -19.03 -28.27
C ALA A 718 -19.69 -20.55 -28.08
N THR A 719 -19.68 -21.08 -26.84
CA THR A 719 -19.47 -22.52 -26.60
C THR A 719 -20.54 -23.25 -25.78
N GLU A 720 -21.59 -22.59 -25.28
CA GLU A 720 -22.69 -23.29 -24.58
C GLU A 720 -23.86 -23.72 -25.48
N LEU A 721 -23.85 -23.37 -26.77
CA LEU A 721 -24.88 -23.80 -27.75
C LEU A 721 -24.36 -24.69 -28.88
N ALA A 722 -23.09 -25.11 -28.83
CA ALA A 722 -22.50 -26.05 -29.80
C ALA A 722 -22.47 -27.51 -29.30
N SER A 723 -23.17 -27.81 -28.20
CA SER A 723 -23.42 -29.19 -27.76
C SER A 723 -24.82 -29.31 -27.15
N LEU A 724 -25.84 -29.17 -28.00
CA LEU A 724 -27.14 -29.83 -27.85
C LEU A 724 -27.63 -30.24 -29.25
#